data_AF-A0A024T961-F1
#
_entry.id   AF-A0A024T961-F1
#
_cell.length_a   1.000
_cell.length_b   1.000
_cell.length_c   1.000
_cell.angle_alpha   90.00
_cell.angle_beta   90.00
_cell.angle_gamma   90.00
#
_symmetry.space_group_name_H-M   'P 1'
#
loop_
_entity.id
_entity.type
_entity.pdbx_description
1 polymer ?
#
loop_
_entity_poly.entity_id
_entity_poly.type
_entity_poly.pdbx_seq_one_letter_code
_entity_poly.pdbx_strand_id
1 'polypeptide(L)'
;MLVPIGWLALLSLVASGAKPWWTSPELLEASNAAAQADPSPARCCFNDGDLISLRSGPNSFIGRCKDCVSPGAYPDMAVMHMADSKDASWPQWRVFNTCDGKIVLQADTGKFLGSSNNSAPSGTTNPNQVFVHVDDWHTSPWAKWECVDAGNGKIGLQADSGRYLASCNSCMPGASPNSVLVHATSVSEAYAQWTVVSSNPKAGKCTSTAPTPPPPTTTCTPSPSPPCPRRVRKAWTALTVNEKTLFQNALGQAMLRGFHHKFIEIHMDTDSGHEAHDCLFFLWHRRYLLAYENMLRSLGDEYRCITLPYWDVGTLSTKFATGACQYFPDCNPLLSDMGGLETGTDLGLGTYAVADKSFNAATCIRSQHPVTRNFCQSWTAYANKTCLRCIPRNKWAKALPPPDVYIENVYNQLFSSAPYDFTKVTKGVQYRYHNAIHGALSSTMGTFAAPGDPIFYIHHATVDALHSIYYKCVVPPNVDAKHSTVWPNPANWRPSSFSTSCSKGKRSDGTYIEYQPTDRMTMKLVGCNGGYVDVQDPSSVLKPFFDAIGRQTYAEFNNIQDLGANNSYSYDFGTSSLGVLATQCDKYGRPTASTLLESTASATEDPVDSREDQFVREMFLYCKSKNVPDDQIMERINWMQCVFHNECKQGVFDYTTEFQSSFGIQGPPYCYTTISRLANRTISIGVPGWEQVYSKHYTCQSTVT
;
A
#
# COMPACT_ATOMS: atom_id res chain seq x y z
N MET A 1 9.14 5.78 62.45
CA MET A 1 10.17 6.61 61.77
C MET A 1 9.44 7.49 60.78
N LEU A 2 8.89 8.64 61.21
CA LEU A 2 9.51 9.97 61.33
C LEU A 2 9.74 10.69 59.98
N VAL A 3 8.78 11.58 59.69
CA VAL A 3 8.89 12.97 59.17
C VAL A 3 8.73 13.24 57.65
N PRO A 4 8.03 14.36 57.28
CA PRO A 4 7.11 14.44 56.14
C PRO A 4 7.20 15.78 55.32
N ILE A 5 6.17 16.06 54.50
CA ILE A 5 5.58 17.39 54.08
C ILE A 5 6.48 18.48 53.44
N GLY A 6 5.97 19.06 52.33
CA GLY A 6 6.29 20.39 51.77
C GLY A 6 6.30 20.30 50.24
N TRP A 7 5.61 21.11 49.44
CA TRP A 7 5.70 22.57 49.39
C TRP A 7 4.45 23.18 48.71
N LEU A 8 3.92 24.24 49.30
CA LEU A 8 2.97 25.19 48.72
C LEU A 8 3.26 26.56 49.38
N ALA A 9 3.76 27.54 48.62
CA ALA A 9 3.72 28.99 48.92
C ALA A 9 4.25 29.74 47.68
N LEU A 10 3.40 30.48 46.97
CA LEU A 10 3.11 31.92 47.14
C LEU A 10 4.26 32.84 46.74
N LEU A 11 4.06 33.58 45.65
CA LEU A 11 4.68 34.89 45.43
C LEU A 11 3.74 35.76 44.58
N SER A 12 3.35 36.88 45.19
CA SER A 12 2.57 38.00 44.64
C SER A 12 3.52 39.19 44.40
N LEU A 13 3.34 39.87 43.25
CA LEU A 13 3.78 41.23 42.84
C LEU A 13 5.31 41.53 42.86
N VAL A 14 5.93 42.19 41.87
CA VAL A 14 5.69 43.56 41.38
C VAL A 14 6.20 43.75 39.92
N ALA A 15 5.41 44.54 39.18
CA ALA A 15 5.62 45.36 37.97
C ALA A 15 6.97 45.36 37.19
N SER A 16 6.90 45.28 35.86
CA SER A 16 6.87 46.44 34.93
C SER A 16 7.20 46.01 33.48
N GLY A 17 6.52 46.58 32.48
CA GLY A 17 7.01 46.56 31.10
C GLY A 17 5.98 46.37 29.99
N ALA A 18 5.47 47.48 29.48
CA ALA A 18 5.01 47.73 28.10
C ALA A 18 3.69 47.11 27.58
N LYS A 19 2.92 48.01 26.95
CA LYS A 19 1.52 47.89 26.52
C LYS A 19 1.34 47.11 25.21
N PRO A 20 0.22 46.40 25.02
CA PRO A 20 -0.23 45.89 23.74
C PRO A 20 -0.96 46.98 22.94
N TRP A 21 -0.70 47.05 21.64
CA TRP A 21 -1.44 47.89 20.69
C TRP A 21 -2.46 47.03 19.96
N TRP A 22 -3.73 47.15 20.36
CA TRP A 22 -4.90 46.81 19.55
C TRP A 22 -5.95 47.90 19.77
N THR A 23 -6.23 48.69 18.73
CA THR A 23 -7.49 49.42 18.57
C THR A 23 -7.85 49.42 17.09
N SER A 24 -9.06 48.95 16.80
CA SER A 24 -9.73 48.99 15.50
C SER A 24 -10.29 50.41 15.21
N PRO A 25 -11.09 50.64 14.14
CA PRO A 25 -10.72 51.50 13.02
C PRO A 25 -11.59 52.77 12.93
N GLU A 26 -11.17 53.78 12.15
CA GLU A 26 -12.09 54.58 11.32
C GLU A 26 -11.36 55.44 10.28
N LEU A 27 -11.73 55.18 9.02
CA LEU A 27 -12.01 56.10 7.91
C LEU A 27 -11.08 57.31 7.68
N LEU A 28 -10.38 57.28 6.55
CA LEU A 28 -10.32 58.40 5.60
C LEU A 28 -10.09 57.82 4.19
N GLU A 29 -11.05 58.08 3.30
CA GLU A 29 -11.03 57.74 1.88
C GLU A 29 -9.95 58.54 1.13
N ALA A 30 -9.27 57.89 0.19
CA ALA A 30 -8.64 58.56 -0.95
C ALA A 30 -8.58 57.63 -2.18
N SER A 31 -9.51 57.87 -3.10
CA SER A 31 -9.43 57.77 -4.56
C SER A 31 -8.76 56.55 -5.22
N ASN A 32 -9.61 55.77 -5.91
CA ASN A 32 -9.28 54.78 -6.94
C ASN A 32 -8.38 55.33 -8.05
N ALA A 33 -7.22 54.68 -8.24
CA ALA A 33 -6.58 54.53 -9.54
C ALA A 33 -6.12 53.07 -9.66
N ALA A 34 -6.85 52.29 -10.46
CA ALA A 34 -6.52 50.90 -10.74
C ALA A 34 -5.19 50.85 -11.51
N ALA A 35 -4.12 50.43 -10.82
CA ALA A 35 -2.91 49.96 -11.49
C ALA A 35 -3.21 48.58 -12.08
N GLN A 36 -3.24 48.53 -13.41
CA GLN A 36 -3.30 47.32 -14.22
C GLN A 36 -2.21 46.35 -13.76
N ALA A 37 -2.60 45.18 -13.27
CA ALA A 37 -1.67 44.08 -13.03
C ALA A 37 -1.10 43.62 -14.38
N ASP A 38 0.23 43.54 -14.47
CA ASP A 38 0.95 42.95 -15.59
C ASP A 38 0.43 41.52 -15.87
N PRO A 39 0.27 41.10 -17.14
CA PRO A 39 -0.11 39.73 -17.45
C PRO A 39 1.00 38.76 -17.03
N SER A 40 0.58 37.68 -16.37
CA SER A 40 1.43 36.51 -16.05
C SER A 40 2.26 36.09 -17.28
N PRO A 41 3.57 35.80 -17.15
CA PRO A 41 4.36 35.33 -18.28
C PRO A 41 3.78 34.00 -18.78
N ALA A 42 3.52 33.93 -20.08
CA ALA A 42 2.97 32.75 -20.74
C ALA A 42 3.86 31.53 -20.47
N ARG A 43 3.29 30.51 -19.80
CA ARG A 43 3.95 29.22 -19.56
C ARG A 43 3.93 28.37 -20.83
N CYS A 44 4.88 27.45 -20.96
CA CYS A 44 4.83 26.39 -21.98
C CYS A 44 3.96 25.21 -21.50
N CYS A 45 3.32 24.50 -22.43
CA CYS A 45 2.49 23.34 -22.12
C CYS A 45 3.13 22.06 -22.68
N PHE A 46 3.43 21.10 -21.82
CA PHE A 46 3.93 19.76 -22.18
C PHE A 46 3.09 18.70 -21.48
N ASN A 47 2.86 17.57 -22.15
CA ASN A 47 2.34 16.38 -21.50
C ASN A 47 3.49 15.50 -21.01
N ASP A 48 3.27 14.79 -19.91
CA ASP A 48 4.23 13.79 -19.45
C ASP A 48 4.43 12.73 -20.53
N GLY A 49 5.69 12.45 -20.83
CA GLY A 49 6.08 11.50 -21.87
C GLY A 49 6.22 12.10 -23.26
N ASP A 50 5.92 13.40 -23.48
CA ASP A 50 6.19 14.08 -24.75
C ASP A 50 7.65 13.88 -25.16
N LEU A 51 7.87 13.36 -26.36
CA LEU A 51 9.21 13.20 -26.93
C LEU A 51 9.50 14.43 -27.80
N ILE A 52 10.52 15.20 -27.41
CA ILE A 52 10.86 16.46 -28.05
C ILE A 52 12.32 16.51 -28.49
N SER A 53 12.61 17.34 -29.48
CA SER A 53 13.96 17.81 -29.80
C SER A 53 13.98 19.32 -29.77
N LEU A 54 15.05 19.89 -29.21
CA LEU A 54 15.23 21.34 -29.04
C LEU A 54 16.18 21.84 -30.11
N ARG A 55 15.67 22.66 -31.04
CA ARG A 55 16.41 23.12 -32.21
C ARG A 55 16.82 24.60 -32.12
N SER A 56 18.08 24.89 -32.43
CA SER A 56 18.64 26.25 -32.56
C SER A 56 19.19 26.44 -33.97
N GLY A 57 18.37 26.97 -34.90
CA GLY A 57 18.72 27.12 -36.33
C GLY A 57 18.17 25.99 -37.23
N PRO A 58 18.48 25.98 -38.54
CA PRO A 58 17.86 25.06 -39.49
C PRO A 58 18.08 23.57 -39.18
N ASN A 59 19.30 23.19 -38.78
CA ASN A 59 19.73 21.79 -38.63
C ASN A 59 20.56 21.52 -37.34
N SER A 60 20.42 22.34 -36.29
CA SER A 60 21.22 22.18 -35.06
C SER A 60 20.35 21.90 -33.85
N PHE A 61 20.59 20.77 -33.17
CA PHE A 61 19.79 20.29 -32.04
C PHE A 61 20.62 20.08 -30.78
N ILE A 62 20.02 20.30 -29.61
CA ILE A 62 20.62 19.86 -28.34
C ILE A 62 20.56 18.34 -28.28
N GLY A 63 21.71 17.70 -28.04
CA GLY A 63 21.79 16.26 -27.85
C GLY A 63 22.83 15.83 -26.83
N ARG A 64 22.68 14.60 -26.36
CA ARG A 64 23.65 13.93 -25.49
C ARG A 64 24.86 13.49 -26.30
N CYS A 65 26.05 13.80 -25.81
CA CYS A 65 27.33 13.43 -26.38
C CYS A 65 28.17 12.75 -25.32
N LYS A 66 28.50 11.48 -25.55
CA LYS A 66 29.30 10.66 -24.63
C LYS A 66 30.80 10.90 -24.87
N ASP A 67 31.53 11.16 -23.80
CA ASP A 67 32.97 11.38 -23.72
C ASP A 67 33.49 12.55 -24.59
N CYS A 68 32.62 13.54 -24.86
CA CYS A 68 32.92 14.64 -25.78
C CYS A 68 33.71 15.80 -25.14
N VAL A 69 33.82 15.78 -23.81
CA VAL A 69 34.69 16.66 -23.03
C VAL A 69 35.53 15.78 -22.11
N SER A 70 36.86 15.87 -22.25
CA SER A 70 37.81 15.11 -21.43
C SER A 70 38.95 16.02 -20.98
N PRO A 71 39.25 16.09 -19.67
CA PRO A 71 38.54 15.44 -18.56
C PRO A 71 37.24 16.19 -18.17
N GLY A 72 36.08 15.53 -18.26
CA GLY A 72 34.80 16.01 -17.71
C GLY A 72 34.40 15.24 -16.45
N ALA A 73 33.61 15.86 -15.56
CA ALA A 73 33.13 15.20 -14.33
C ALA A 73 32.12 14.06 -14.61
N TYR A 74 31.46 14.11 -15.77
CA TYR A 74 30.50 13.11 -16.22
C TYR A 74 30.75 12.74 -17.68
N PRO A 75 30.48 11.49 -18.08
CA PRO A 75 30.72 11.03 -19.44
C PRO A 75 29.73 11.64 -20.45
N ASP A 76 28.51 11.99 -20.03
CA ASP A 76 27.45 12.41 -20.96
C ASP A 76 27.15 13.91 -20.86
N MET A 77 27.56 14.68 -21.87
CA MET A 77 27.39 16.14 -21.92
C MET A 77 26.33 16.58 -22.93
N ALA A 78 25.64 17.69 -22.67
CA ALA A 78 24.76 18.32 -23.65
C ALA A 78 25.55 19.23 -24.61
N VAL A 79 25.47 18.95 -25.91
CA VAL A 79 26.14 19.72 -26.96
C VAL A 79 25.18 20.01 -28.12
N MET A 80 25.56 20.90 -29.02
CA MET A 80 24.83 21.14 -30.26
C MET A 80 25.36 20.20 -31.36
N HIS A 81 24.45 19.48 -32.03
CA HIS A 81 24.78 18.57 -33.12
C HIS A 81 24.13 18.98 -34.45
N MET A 82 24.77 18.64 -35.57
CA MET A 82 24.26 18.88 -36.93
C MET A 82 23.84 17.57 -37.64
N ALA A 83 22.57 17.16 -37.54
CA ALA A 83 21.79 16.33 -38.49
C ALA A 83 20.47 15.82 -37.88
N ASP A 84 19.50 15.48 -38.75
CA ASP A 84 18.05 15.32 -38.52
C ASP A 84 17.62 14.48 -37.30
N SER A 85 16.78 15.08 -36.45
CA SER A 85 16.36 14.57 -35.14
C SER A 85 15.35 13.41 -35.17
N LYS A 86 15.00 12.92 -36.37
CA LYS A 86 13.92 11.93 -36.53
C LYS A 86 14.38 10.48 -36.38
N ASP A 87 15.67 10.20 -36.63
CA ASP A 87 16.22 8.83 -36.68
C ASP A 87 17.35 8.58 -35.67
N ALA A 88 17.65 9.53 -34.79
CA ALA A 88 18.68 9.41 -33.75
C ALA A 88 18.06 9.56 -32.36
N SER A 89 18.44 8.72 -31.40
CA SER A 89 17.94 8.75 -30.01
C SER A 89 18.59 9.84 -29.15
N TRP A 90 19.81 10.26 -29.48
CA TRP A 90 20.61 11.16 -28.66
C TRP A 90 20.18 12.65 -28.62
N PRO A 91 19.44 13.23 -29.61
CA PRO A 91 18.84 14.57 -29.52
C PRO A 91 17.37 14.56 -29.08
N GLN A 92 16.87 13.43 -28.60
CA GLN A 92 15.48 13.28 -28.15
C GLN A 92 15.41 13.31 -26.63
N TRP A 93 14.45 14.09 -26.12
CA TRP A 93 14.22 14.32 -24.70
C TRP A 93 12.79 13.96 -24.35
N ARG A 94 12.61 13.07 -23.39
CA ARG A 94 11.29 12.79 -22.82
C ARG A 94 11.00 13.78 -21.71
N VAL A 95 9.91 14.53 -21.85
CA VAL A 95 9.51 15.58 -20.90
C VAL A 95 8.65 15.00 -19.79
N PHE A 96 8.90 15.40 -18.54
CA PHE A 96 7.99 15.18 -17.42
C PHE A 96 7.77 16.49 -16.65
N ASN A 97 6.54 16.76 -16.26
CA ASN A 97 6.16 17.90 -15.43
C ASN A 97 6.44 17.57 -13.96
N THR A 98 7.02 18.52 -13.21
CA THR A 98 7.46 18.31 -11.83
C THR A 98 6.44 18.75 -10.77
N CYS A 99 5.18 18.97 -11.18
CA CYS A 99 4.04 19.42 -10.37
C CYS A 99 4.19 20.81 -9.68
N ASP A 100 5.38 21.41 -9.70
CA ASP A 100 5.69 22.78 -9.26
C ASP A 100 5.73 23.80 -10.42
N GLY A 101 5.26 23.40 -11.60
CA GLY A 101 5.23 24.22 -12.81
C GLY A 101 6.52 24.20 -13.64
N LYS A 102 7.49 23.36 -13.27
CA LYS A 102 8.71 23.11 -14.04
C LYS A 102 8.65 21.79 -14.82
N ILE A 103 9.65 21.56 -15.66
CA ILE A 103 9.81 20.33 -16.43
C ILE A 103 11.20 19.72 -16.20
N VAL A 104 11.33 18.42 -16.43
CA VAL A 104 12.61 17.71 -16.52
C VAL A 104 12.72 17.02 -17.87
N LEU A 105 13.95 16.92 -18.38
CA LEU A 105 14.26 16.35 -19.69
C LEU A 105 15.07 15.06 -19.50
N GLN A 106 14.46 13.92 -19.78
CA GLN A 106 15.12 12.61 -19.71
C GLN A 106 15.73 12.25 -21.06
N ALA A 107 17.00 11.84 -21.05
CA ALA A 107 17.68 11.32 -22.24
C ALA A 107 17.39 9.83 -22.48
N ASP A 108 17.89 9.29 -23.58
CA ASP A 108 17.84 7.87 -23.94
C ASP A 108 18.52 6.93 -22.91
N THR A 109 19.43 7.45 -22.08
CA THR A 109 20.06 6.70 -20.98
C THR A 109 19.16 6.53 -19.76
N GLY A 110 18.00 7.19 -19.72
CA GLY A 110 17.11 7.24 -18.55
C GLY A 110 17.51 8.28 -17.50
N LYS A 111 18.68 8.92 -17.64
CA LYS A 111 19.13 10.04 -16.79
C LYS A 111 18.57 11.37 -17.27
N PHE A 112 18.54 12.36 -16.39
CA PHE A 112 17.99 13.68 -16.62
C PHE A 112 19.06 14.72 -16.91
N LEU A 113 18.71 15.69 -17.77
CA LEU A 113 19.50 16.86 -18.09
C LEU A 113 19.59 17.79 -16.88
N GLY A 114 20.80 17.98 -16.35
CA GLY A 114 21.05 18.85 -15.20
C GLY A 114 22.13 19.89 -15.49
N SER A 115 21.96 21.08 -14.93
CA SER A 115 23.03 22.05 -14.82
C SER A 115 24.08 21.55 -13.82
N SER A 116 25.33 21.96 -14.02
CA SER A 116 26.44 21.60 -13.16
C SER A 116 27.48 22.71 -13.15
N ASN A 117 28.08 22.98 -11.99
CA ASN A 117 29.05 24.06 -11.82
C ASN A 117 30.47 23.49 -11.77
N ASN A 118 31.41 24.04 -12.53
CA ASN A 118 32.83 23.69 -12.58
C ASN A 118 33.11 22.19 -12.80
N SER A 119 32.30 21.55 -13.65
CA SER A 119 32.33 20.12 -13.94
C SER A 119 33.02 19.77 -15.26
N ALA A 120 33.69 20.75 -15.88
CA ALA A 120 34.47 20.62 -17.12
C ALA A 120 35.92 21.14 -16.90
N PRO A 121 36.89 20.82 -17.79
CA PRO A 121 38.31 21.08 -17.56
C PRO A 121 38.68 22.57 -17.51
N SER A 122 39.88 22.87 -16.98
CA SER A 122 40.46 24.22 -16.98
C SER A 122 40.52 24.82 -18.39
N GLY A 123 39.92 26.00 -18.60
CA GLY A 123 39.85 26.68 -19.90
C GLY A 123 38.43 26.93 -20.43
N THR A 124 37.39 26.50 -19.72
CA THR A 124 36.00 26.87 -20.03
C THR A 124 35.73 28.34 -19.75
N THR A 125 35.04 29.04 -20.67
CA THR A 125 34.66 30.44 -20.48
C THR A 125 33.45 30.63 -19.56
N ASN A 126 32.75 29.54 -19.22
CA ASN A 126 31.60 29.57 -18.31
C ASN A 126 31.65 28.42 -17.29
N PRO A 127 31.43 28.71 -15.99
CA PRO A 127 31.41 27.70 -14.95
C PRO A 127 30.13 26.83 -14.95
N ASN A 128 29.02 27.27 -15.55
CA ASN A 128 27.74 26.56 -15.51
C ASN A 128 27.54 25.69 -16.77
N GLN A 129 28.02 24.46 -16.70
CA GLN A 129 27.88 23.46 -17.75
C GLN A 129 26.58 22.64 -17.61
N VAL A 130 26.29 21.81 -18.61
CA VAL A 130 25.06 20.99 -18.65
C VAL A 130 25.40 19.55 -19.03
N PHE A 131 25.01 18.61 -18.18
CA PHE A 131 25.31 17.18 -18.32
C PHE A 131 24.06 16.32 -18.15
N VAL A 132 24.03 15.17 -18.79
CA VAL A 132 23.02 14.13 -18.61
C VAL A 132 23.52 13.15 -17.56
N HIS A 133 23.34 13.49 -16.29
CA HIS A 133 23.97 12.77 -15.18
C HIS A 133 23.03 12.48 -14.01
N VAL A 134 21.90 13.18 -13.93
CA VAL A 134 20.99 13.12 -12.79
C VAL A 134 20.13 11.86 -12.89
N ASP A 135 20.24 10.98 -11.90
CA ASP A 135 19.44 9.74 -11.84
C ASP A 135 18.02 10.00 -11.30
N ASP A 136 17.88 10.93 -10.35
CA ASP A 136 16.60 11.27 -9.72
C ASP A 136 16.44 12.79 -9.57
N TRP A 137 15.54 13.37 -10.37
CA TRP A 137 15.26 14.79 -10.38
C TRP A 137 14.49 15.29 -9.14
N HIS A 138 13.84 14.41 -8.37
CA HIS A 138 13.07 14.83 -7.19
C HIS A 138 13.97 15.46 -6.12
N THR A 139 15.24 15.05 -6.08
CA THR A 139 16.24 15.57 -5.13
C THR A 139 17.33 16.42 -5.78
N SER A 140 17.19 16.74 -7.07
CA SER A 140 18.15 17.51 -7.85
C SER A 140 17.48 18.72 -8.50
N PRO A 141 17.33 19.84 -7.78
CA PRO A 141 16.73 21.07 -8.30
C PRO A 141 17.38 21.57 -9.61
N TRP A 142 18.69 21.34 -9.77
CA TRP A 142 19.47 21.69 -10.96
C TRP A 142 19.10 20.88 -12.21
N ALA A 143 18.24 19.86 -12.11
CA ALA A 143 17.65 19.14 -13.24
C ALA A 143 16.27 19.68 -13.67
N LYS A 144 15.68 20.58 -12.87
CA LYS A 144 14.36 21.15 -13.14
C LYS A 144 14.50 22.45 -13.92
N TRP A 145 13.72 22.59 -14.98
CA TRP A 145 13.73 23.73 -15.89
C TRP A 145 12.39 24.42 -15.87
N GLU A 146 12.38 25.73 -15.61
CA GLU A 146 11.19 26.55 -15.82
C GLU A 146 11.09 26.89 -17.31
N CYS A 147 9.98 26.53 -17.94
CA CYS A 147 9.77 26.82 -19.35
C CYS A 147 9.08 28.16 -19.54
N VAL A 148 9.73 29.02 -20.33
CA VAL A 148 9.29 30.39 -20.61
C VAL A 148 8.97 30.53 -22.09
N ASP A 149 7.82 31.11 -22.44
CA ASP A 149 7.51 31.43 -23.84
C ASP A 149 8.46 32.53 -24.36
N ALA A 150 9.19 32.23 -25.44
CA ALA A 150 10.11 33.17 -26.07
C ALA A 150 9.47 33.97 -27.23
N GLY A 151 8.19 33.70 -27.52
CA GLY A 151 7.47 34.21 -28.68
C GLY A 151 7.85 33.51 -29.99
N ASN A 152 7.05 33.75 -31.05
CA ASN A 152 7.27 33.18 -32.39
C ASN A 152 7.36 31.64 -32.42
N GLY A 153 6.68 30.97 -31.48
CA GLY A 153 6.67 29.51 -31.36
C GLY A 153 7.96 28.90 -30.81
N LYS A 154 8.80 29.70 -30.15
CA LYS A 154 10.02 29.25 -29.46
C LYS A 154 9.85 29.30 -27.95
N ILE A 155 10.68 28.56 -27.24
CA ILE A 155 10.71 28.51 -25.77
C ILE A 155 12.12 28.82 -25.24
N GLY A 156 12.19 29.25 -23.98
CA GLY A 156 13.40 29.26 -23.17
C GLY A 156 13.29 28.27 -22.00
N LEU A 157 14.43 27.74 -21.55
CA LEU A 157 14.51 26.88 -20.37
C LEU A 157 15.37 27.58 -19.32
N GLN A 158 14.74 28.04 -18.24
CA GLN A 158 15.41 28.73 -17.14
C GLN A 158 15.82 27.71 -16.07
N ALA A 159 17.08 27.78 -15.65
CA ALA A 159 17.60 27.01 -14.53
C ALA A 159 17.23 27.66 -13.19
N ASP A 160 17.46 26.94 -12.09
CA ASP A 160 17.35 27.44 -10.72
C ASP A 160 18.19 28.70 -10.43
N SER A 161 19.32 28.87 -11.13
CA SER A 161 20.16 30.08 -11.08
C SER A 161 19.48 31.35 -11.64
N GLY A 162 18.30 31.24 -12.27
CA GLY A 162 17.61 32.32 -12.97
C GLY A 162 18.15 32.61 -14.38
N ARG A 163 19.24 31.94 -14.79
CA ARG A 163 19.80 32.02 -16.15
C ARG A 163 19.21 30.95 -17.06
N TYR A 164 19.35 31.16 -18.37
CA TYR A 164 18.74 30.31 -19.39
C TYR A 164 19.74 29.36 -20.04
N LEU A 165 19.23 28.17 -20.39
CA LEU A 165 19.89 27.19 -21.23
C LEU A 165 20.14 27.79 -22.62
N ALA A 166 21.40 27.84 -23.01
CA ALA A 166 21.84 28.57 -24.19
C ALA A 166 22.97 27.85 -24.93
N SER A 167 22.90 27.92 -26.26
CA SER A 167 24.00 27.50 -27.13
C SER A 167 25.21 28.43 -26.96
N CYS A 168 26.41 27.87 -27.12
CA CYS A 168 27.67 28.59 -26.96
C CYS A 168 28.73 28.02 -27.89
N ASN A 169 29.25 28.84 -28.81
CA ASN A 169 30.29 28.46 -29.75
C ASN A 169 31.68 28.79 -29.18
N SER A 170 32.60 27.82 -29.22
CA SER A 170 33.98 27.91 -28.77
C SER A 170 34.13 28.27 -27.28
N CYS A 171 33.15 27.86 -26.46
CA CYS A 171 33.09 28.19 -25.04
C CYS A 171 33.72 27.13 -24.12
N MET A 172 34.00 25.93 -24.66
CA MET A 172 34.66 24.86 -23.93
C MET A 172 35.69 24.14 -24.79
N PRO A 173 36.81 23.70 -24.20
CA PRO A 173 37.75 22.79 -24.85
C PRO A 173 37.14 21.38 -24.96
N GLY A 174 37.17 20.77 -26.16
CA GLY A 174 36.63 19.42 -26.37
C GLY A 174 36.36 19.08 -27.84
N ALA A 175 35.74 17.91 -28.07
CA ALA A 175 35.48 17.36 -29.41
C ALA A 175 34.39 18.10 -30.19
N SER A 176 33.59 18.94 -29.54
CA SER A 176 32.56 19.78 -30.18
C SER A 176 32.78 21.26 -29.82
N PRO A 177 33.01 22.15 -30.82
CA PRO A 177 33.11 23.58 -30.55
C PRO A 177 31.77 24.19 -30.12
N ASN A 178 30.63 23.52 -30.38
CA ASN A 178 29.31 24.04 -30.06
C ASN A 178 28.72 23.33 -28.83
N SER A 179 28.77 24.01 -27.69
CA SER A 179 28.33 23.51 -26.39
C SER A 179 26.97 24.09 -26.00
N VAL A 180 26.32 23.46 -25.01
CA VAL A 180 25.12 24.01 -24.37
C VAL A 180 25.41 24.26 -22.90
N LEU A 181 25.19 25.50 -22.46
CA LEU A 181 25.58 26.00 -21.13
C LEU A 181 24.41 26.79 -20.51
N VAL A 182 24.46 27.05 -19.21
CA VAL A 182 23.48 27.92 -18.51
C VAL A 182 24.11 29.30 -18.30
N HIS A 183 23.97 30.17 -19.29
CA HIS A 183 24.70 31.44 -19.31
C HIS A 183 23.88 32.67 -19.66
N ALA A 184 22.87 32.51 -20.52
CA ALA A 184 22.02 33.59 -20.99
C ALA A 184 21.25 34.26 -19.83
N THR A 185 21.14 35.58 -19.88
CA THR A 185 20.46 36.35 -18.84
C THR A 185 18.99 36.63 -19.16
N SER A 186 18.61 36.50 -20.42
CA SER A 186 17.24 36.72 -20.90
C SER A 186 16.85 35.72 -21.98
N VAL A 187 15.58 35.31 -21.97
CA VAL A 187 14.96 34.49 -23.04
C VAL A 187 14.88 35.23 -24.39
N SER A 188 15.02 36.57 -24.39
CA SER A 188 15.09 37.37 -25.62
C SER A 188 16.39 37.18 -26.40
N GLU A 189 17.44 36.63 -25.77
CA GLU A 189 18.71 36.35 -26.42
C GLU A 189 18.56 35.17 -27.40
N ALA A 190 18.88 35.38 -28.68
CA ALA A 190 18.57 34.41 -29.74
C ALA A 190 19.16 33.00 -29.50
N TYR A 191 20.33 32.92 -28.85
CA TYR A 191 21.01 31.67 -28.52
C TYR A 191 20.41 30.92 -27.30
N ALA A 192 19.43 31.52 -26.61
CA ALA A 192 18.65 30.93 -25.52
C ALA A 192 17.23 30.49 -25.94
N GLN A 193 16.90 30.64 -27.23
CA GLN A 193 15.57 30.32 -27.77
C GLN A 193 15.60 29.01 -28.55
N TRP A 194 14.67 28.10 -28.21
CA TRP A 194 14.59 26.77 -28.77
C TRP A 194 13.29 26.57 -29.52
N THR A 195 13.37 26.07 -30.75
CA THR A 195 12.19 25.57 -31.46
C THR A 195 11.92 24.14 -31.01
N VAL A 196 10.73 23.88 -30.49
CA VAL A 196 10.31 22.52 -30.12
C VAL A 196 9.93 21.76 -31.38
N VAL A 197 10.62 20.66 -31.64
CA VAL A 197 10.29 19.70 -32.69
C VAL A 197 9.76 18.44 -32.01
N SER A 198 8.52 18.06 -32.30
CA SER A 198 7.86 16.89 -31.71
C SER A 198 6.86 16.28 -32.69
N SER A 199 6.59 14.98 -32.53
CA SER A 199 5.44 14.33 -33.16
C SER A 199 4.11 14.84 -32.61
N ASN A 200 4.10 15.41 -31.39
CA ASN A 200 2.97 16.14 -30.84
C ASN A 200 3.05 17.63 -31.25
N PRO A 201 2.22 18.12 -32.19
CA PRO A 201 2.30 19.50 -32.69
C PRO A 201 1.91 20.56 -31.64
N LYS A 202 1.36 20.13 -30.50
CA LYS A 202 0.99 21.00 -29.36
C LYS A 202 2.07 21.07 -28.28
N ALA A 203 3.11 20.23 -28.33
CA ALA A 203 4.19 20.25 -27.35
C ALA A 203 4.88 21.63 -27.33
N GLY A 204 4.93 22.25 -26.14
CA GLY A 204 5.51 23.57 -25.92
C GLY A 204 4.59 24.76 -26.24
N LYS A 205 3.31 24.55 -26.59
CA LYS A 205 2.36 25.63 -26.93
C LYS A 205 1.13 25.62 -26.02
N CYS A 206 0.85 26.71 -25.32
CA CYS A 206 -0.40 26.90 -24.59
C CYS A 206 -1.40 27.73 -25.42
N THR A 207 -2.60 27.19 -25.69
CA THR A 207 -3.68 27.97 -26.32
C THR A 207 -4.47 28.73 -25.25
N SER A 208 -4.48 30.05 -25.35
CA SER A 208 -5.25 30.96 -24.50
C SER A 208 -6.67 31.20 -25.03
N THR A 209 -7.59 31.43 -24.08
CA THR A 209 -8.98 31.96 -24.11
C THR A 209 -10.21 31.07 -24.45
N ALA A 210 -11.26 31.27 -23.63
CA ALA A 210 -12.50 30.48 -23.39
C ALA A 210 -13.75 30.94 -24.22
N PRO A 211 -15.00 30.55 -23.88
CA PRO A 211 -15.72 29.29 -24.18
C PRO A 211 -16.94 29.47 -25.15
N THR A 212 -17.48 28.38 -25.76
CA THR A 212 -18.90 27.94 -26.01
C THR A 212 -18.99 26.99 -27.26
N PRO A 213 -20.12 26.28 -27.52
CA PRO A 213 -20.33 24.82 -27.47
C PRO A 213 -19.98 24.03 -28.77
N PRO A 214 -19.87 22.68 -28.73
CA PRO A 214 -19.32 21.90 -29.84
C PRO A 214 -20.39 21.45 -30.86
N PRO A 215 -20.00 21.36 -32.15
CA PRO A 215 -20.40 20.20 -32.94
C PRO A 215 -19.23 19.64 -33.79
N PRO A 216 -19.39 18.40 -34.30
CA PRO A 216 -18.71 17.20 -33.84
C PRO A 216 -17.23 17.12 -34.26
N THR A 217 -16.38 16.77 -33.31
CA THR A 217 -14.94 16.56 -33.49
C THR A 217 -14.67 15.22 -34.16
N THR A 218 -14.01 15.21 -35.32
CA THR A 218 -13.31 14.02 -35.82
C THR A 218 -11.88 14.04 -35.27
N THR A 219 -11.74 13.53 -34.05
CA THR A 219 -10.45 13.26 -33.39
C THR A 219 -9.78 12.04 -34.02
N CYS A 220 -8.56 12.19 -34.55
CA CYS A 220 -7.63 11.06 -34.64
C CYS A 220 -7.02 10.86 -33.25
N THR A 221 -7.62 9.95 -32.50
CA THR A 221 -7.22 9.49 -31.16
C THR A 221 -5.88 8.74 -31.26
N PRO A 222 -4.89 8.97 -30.37
CA PRO A 222 -3.89 7.93 -30.11
C PRO A 222 -4.66 6.68 -29.68
N SER A 223 -4.25 5.51 -30.16
CA SER A 223 -4.92 4.26 -29.78
C SER A 223 -5.01 4.23 -28.25
N PRO A 224 -6.22 4.25 -27.65
CA PRO A 224 -6.35 4.25 -26.21
C PRO A 224 -5.58 3.04 -25.68
N SER A 225 -4.68 3.25 -24.72
CA SER A 225 -4.16 2.14 -23.92
C SER A 225 -5.35 1.27 -23.54
N PRO A 226 -5.34 -0.04 -23.84
CA PRO A 226 -6.51 -0.86 -23.69
C PRO A 226 -7.04 -0.69 -22.26
N PRO A 227 -8.37 -0.48 -22.11
CA PRO A 227 -8.96 -0.28 -20.80
C PRO A 227 -8.58 -1.45 -19.91
N CYS A 228 -8.25 -1.18 -18.66
CA CYS A 228 -7.98 -2.25 -17.73
C CYS A 228 -9.19 -3.17 -17.65
N PRO A 229 -8.98 -4.49 -17.53
CA PRO A 229 -10.07 -5.38 -17.16
C PRO A 229 -10.64 -4.96 -15.81
N ARG A 230 -11.85 -5.44 -15.49
CA ARG A 230 -12.36 -5.35 -14.12
C ARG A 230 -11.35 -5.93 -13.15
N ARG A 231 -11.23 -5.31 -11.98
CA ARG A 231 -10.27 -5.71 -10.96
C ARG A 231 -10.62 -7.12 -10.46
N VAL A 232 -9.69 -8.05 -10.61
CA VAL A 232 -9.79 -9.41 -10.06
C VAL A 232 -8.58 -9.66 -9.17
N ARG A 233 -8.82 -9.81 -7.87
CA ARG A 233 -7.79 -10.17 -6.90
C ARG A 233 -7.57 -11.67 -6.93
N LYS A 234 -6.33 -12.08 -7.20
CA LYS A 234 -5.91 -13.48 -7.30
C LYS A 234 -5.05 -13.88 -6.10
N ALA A 235 -5.00 -15.18 -5.81
CA ALA A 235 -4.04 -15.71 -4.85
C ALA A 235 -2.61 -15.36 -5.30
N TRP A 236 -1.71 -15.07 -4.36
CA TRP A 236 -0.30 -14.83 -4.69
C TRP A 236 0.33 -15.98 -5.50
N THR A 237 -0.05 -17.22 -5.18
CA THR A 237 0.39 -18.44 -5.88
C THR A 237 -0.16 -18.56 -7.30
N ALA A 238 -1.28 -17.90 -7.61
CA ALA A 238 -1.89 -17.87 -8.94
C ALA A 238 -1.36 -16.72 -9.82
N LEU A 239 -0.55 -15.81 -9.27
CA LEU A 239 0.12 -14.79 -10.05
C LEU A 239 1.28 -15.39 -10.86
N THR A 240 1.39 -14.98 -12.12
CA THR A 240 2.56 -15.25 -12.95
C THR A 240 3.80 -14.55 -12.39
N VAL A 241 5.00 -15.02 -12.78
CA VAL A 241 6.27 -14.37 -12.40
C VAL A 241 6.27 -12.89 -12.76
N ASN A 242 5.78 -12.54 -13.96
CA ASN A 242 5.71 -11.14 -14.41
C ASN A 242 4.76 -10.30 -13.55
N GLU A 243 3.60 -10.84 -13.16
CA GLU A 243 2.66 -10.15 -12.27
C GLU A 243 3.26 -9.94 -10.88
N LYS A 244 3.96 -10.94 -10.32
CA LYS A 244 4.66 -10.83 -9.04
C LYS A 244 5.74 -9.75 -9.11
N THR A 245 6.60 -9.79 -10.13
CA THR A 245 7.66 -8.79 -10.34
C THR A 245 7.08 -7.39 -10.51
N LEU A 246 6.01 -7.24 -11.30
CA LEU A 246 5.34 -5.95 -11.48
C LEU A 246 4.78 -5.42 -10.15
N PHE A 247 4.16 -6.27 -9.35
CA PHE A 247 3.64 -5.92 -8.03
C PHE A 247 4.75 -5.52 -7.05
N GLN A 248 5.81 -6.31 -6.95
CA GLN A 248 6.98 -6.03 -6.10
C GLN A 248 7.66 -4.71 -6.51
N ASN A 249 7.77 -4.43 -7.80
CA ASN A 249 8.30 -3.18 -8.31
C ASN A 249 7.41 -1.99 -7.94
N ALA A 250 6.09 -2.13 -8.05
CA ALA A 250 5.13 -1.10 -7.61
C ALA A 250 5.28 -0.78 -6.12
N LEU A 251 5.44 -1.80 -5.27
CA LEU A 251 5.73 -1.61 -3.84
C LEU A 251 7.04 -0.85 -3.62
N GLY A 252 8.10 -1.25 -4.34
CA GLY A 252 9.39 -0.55 -4.30
C GLY A 252 9.26 0.92 -4.70
N GLN A 253 8.45 1.24 -5.71
CA GLN A 253 8.16 2.61 -6.15
C GLN A 253 7.33 3.38 -5.12
N ALA A 254 6.33 2.75 -4.50
CA ALA A 254 5.54 3.36 -3.44
C ALA A 254 6.40 3.79 -2.24
N MET A 255 7.41 2.98 -1.89
CA MET A 255 8.37 3.30 -0.85
C MET A 255 9.33 4.42 -1.28
N LEU A 256 9.86 4.37 -2.51
CA LEU A 256 10.75 5.41 -3.05
C LEU A 256 10.09 6.79 -3.13
N ARG A 257 8.78 6.84 -3.41
CA ARG A 257 8.01 8.09 -3.43
C ARG A 257 7.50 8.52 -2.06
N GLY A 258 7.79 7.75 -1.01
CA GLY A 258 7.39 8.06 0.38
C GLY A 258 5.91 7.82 0.69
N PHE A 259 5.13 7.24 -0.24
CA PHE A 259 3.71 6.98 -0.01
C PHE A 259 3.49 5.83 0.98
N HIS A 260 4.28 4.77 0.89
CA HIS A 260 4.12 3.59 1.75
C HIS A 260 4.16 3.94 3.25
N HIS A 261 5.09 4.79 3.67
CA HIS A 261 5.24 5.18 5.09
C HIS A 261 4.08 6.03 5.60
N LYS A 262 3.43 6.81 4.72
CA LYS A 262 2.23 7.57 5.05
C LYS A 262 1.02 6.67 5.33
N PHE A 263 0.95 5.49 4.71
CA PHE A 263 -0.08 4.50 5.06
C PHE A 263 0.14 3.91 6.46
N ILE A 264 1.41 3.79 6.91
CA ILE A 264 1.72 3.36 8.30
C ILE A 264 1.18 4.37 9.31
N GLU A 265 1.37 5.67 9.05
CA GLU A 265 0.87 6.75 9.92
C GLU A 265 -0.65 6.67 10.13
N ILE A 266 -1.42 6.32 9.08
CA ILE A 266 -2.87 6.14 9.19
C ILE A 266 -3.24 5.07 10.20
N HIS A 267 -2.56 3.94 10.17
CA HIS A 267 -2.88 2.83 11.07
C HIS A 267 -2.35 3.06 12.50
N MET A 268 -1.33 3.91 12.64
CA MET A 268 -0.72 4.30 13.91
C MET A 268 -1.48 5.42 14.63
N ASP A 269 -2.26 6.25 13.92
CA ASP A 269 -3.13 7.25 14.53
C ASP A 269 -4.15 6.59 15.45
N THR A 270 -4.34 7.13 16.66
CA THR A 270 -5.18 6.52 17.69
C THR A 270 -6.64 6.41 17.28
N ASP A 271 -7.21 7.46 16.67
CA ASP A 271 -8.63 7.47 16.28
C ASP A 271 -8.86 6.52 15.10
N SER A 272 -7.96 6.57 14.12
CA SER A 272 -7.98 5.69 12.94
C SER A 272 -7.79 4.23 13.34
N GLY A 273 -6.81 3.94 14.21
CA GLY A 273 -6.51 2.61 14.74
C GLY A 273 -7.65 2.04 15.57
N HIS A 274 -8.40 2.89 16.28
CA HIS A 274 -9.63 2.48 16.97
C HIS A 274 -10.71 2.03 15.98
N GLU A 275 -10.96 2.78 14.90
CA GLU A 275 -11.94 2.36 13.88
C GLU A 275 -11.46 1.18 13.02
N ALA A 276 -10.14 1.06 12.83
CA ALA A 276 -9.53 -0.03 12.10
C ALA A 276 -9.73 -1.38 12.77
N HIS A 277 -9.90 -1.41 14.10
CA HIS A 277 -10.07 -2.62 14.87
C HIS A 277 -11.44 -2.64 15.57
N ASP A 278 -11.79 -3.77 16.14
CA ASP A 278 -13.10 -4.02 16.74
C ASP A 278 -14.23 -4.04 15.69
N CYS A 279 -15.28 -3.25 15.89
CA CYS A 279 -16.56 -3.51 15.25
C CYS A 279 -16.67 -3.04 13.80
N LEU A 280 -15.75 -2.20 13.33
CA LEU A 280 -15.74 -1.62 11.99
C LEU A 280 -14.62 -2.19 11.11
N PHE A 281 -13.89 -3.18 11.66
CA PHE A 281 -12.66 -3.78 11.15
C PHE A 281 -12.65 -4.04 9.64
N PHE A 282 -13.64 -4.75 9.10
CA PHE A 282 -13.68 -5.06 7.66
C PHE A 282 -13.87 -3.82 6.80
N LEU A 283 -14.78 -2.93 7.19
CA LEU A 283 -15.17 -1.78 6.38
C LEU A 283 -14.04 -0.76 6.31
N TRP A 284 -13.40 -0.50 7.45
CA TRP A 284 -12.26 0.40 7.55
C TRP A 284 -11.08 -0.12 6.73
N HIS A 285 -10.69 -1.39 6.92
CA HIS A 285 -9.58 -1.98 6.16
C HIS A 285 -9.86 -2.06 4.67
N ARG A 286 -11.11 -2.26 4.24
CA ARG A 286 -11.46 -2.26 2.81
C ARG A 286 -11.18 -0.91 2.15
N ARG A 287 -11.59 0.19 2.77
CA ARG A 287 -11.28 1.55 2.26
C ARG A 287 -9.77 1.80 2.25
N TYR A 288 -9.06 1.35 3.27
CA TYR A 288 -7.61 1.45 3.37
C TYR A 288 -6.89 0.70 2.23
N LEU A 289 -7.27 -0.56 1.98
CA LEU A 289 -6.71 -1.39 0.90
C LEU A 289 -7.01 -0.81 -0.50
N LEU A 290 -8.22 -0.27 -0.71
CA LEU A 290 -8.57 0.38 -1.98
C LEU A 290 -7.71 1.60 -2.27
N ALA A 291 -7.47 2.43 -1.24
CA ALA A 291 -6.59 3.58 -1.39
C ALA A 291 -5.15 3.16 -1.69
N TYR A 292 -4.65 2.12 -1.03
CA TYR A 292 -3.32 1.59 -1.29
C TYR A 292 -3.21 1.01 -2.71
N GLU A 293 -4.21 0.24 -3.17
CA GLU A 293 -4.27 -0.28 -4.53
C GLU A 293 -4.34 0.85 -5.57
N ASN A 294 -5.15 1.88 -5.33
CA ASN A 294 -5.23 3.07 -6.20
C ASN A 294 -3.90 3.82 -6.25
N MET A 295 -3.19 3.93 -5.12
CA MET A 295 -1.85 4.48 -5.07
C MET A 295 -0.90 3.67 -5.95
N LEU A 296 -0.85 2.34 -5.81
CA LEU A 296 0.01 1.48 -6.66
C LEU A 296 -0.31 1.66 -8.15
N ARG A 297 -1.59 1.70 -8.51
CA ARG A 297 -2.05 1.89 -9.89
C ARG A 297 -1.68 3.26 -10.46
N SER A 298 -1.44 4.25 -9.61
CA SER A 298 -1.05 5.62 -10.03
C SER A 298 0.45 5.78 -10.30
N LEU A 299 1.28 4.78 -9.98
CA LEU A 299 2.75 4.93 -10.01
C LEU A 299 3.34 4.97 -11.43
N GLY A 300 2.55 4.65 -12.45
CA GLY A 300 2.97 4.58 -13.85
C GLY A 300 1.96 3.80 -14.68
N ASP A 301 1.99 3.99 -16.00
CA ASP A 301 1.09 3.32 -16.93
C ASP A 301 1.19 1.79 -16.85
N GLU A 302 2.37 1.25 -16.56
CA GLU A 302 2.59 -0.19 -16.39
C GLU A 302 1.85 -0.77 -15.17
N TYR A 303 1.63 0.03 -14.12
CA TYR A 303 0.97 -0.40 -12.89
C TYR A 303 -0.53 -0.16 -12.90
N ARG A 304 -1.05 0.59 -13.88
CA ARG A 304 -2.44 1.09 -13.92
C ARG A 304 -3.52 0.00 -13.81
N CYS A 305 -3.19 -1.26 -14.09
CA CYS A 305 -4.10 -2.40 -14.02
C CYS A 305 -3.80 -3.39 -12.88
N ILE A 306 -2.82 -3.12 -12.00
CA ILE A 306 -2.54 -3.96 -10.83
C ILE A 306 -3.77 -4.05 -9.92
N THR A 307 -3.93 -5.22 -9.30
CA THR A 307 -4.82 -5.47 -8.18
C THR A 307 -4.03 -6.05 -7.02
N LEU A 308 -4.47 -5.83 -5.78
CA LEU A 308 -3.87 -6.50 -4.63
C LEU A 308 -4.08 -8.01 -4.74
N PRO A 309 -3.03 -8.83 -4.60
CA PRO A 309 -3.19 -10.26 -4.39
C PRO A 309 -3.62 -10.55 -2.96
N TYR A 310 -4.15 -11.74 -2.72
CA TYR A 310 -4.43 -12.24 -1.38
C TYR A 310 -3.59 -13.48 -1.05
N TRP A 311 -3.45 -13.76 0.24
CA TRP A 311 -2.82 -14.97 0.74
C TRP A 311 -3.85 -16.11 0.79
N ASP A 312 -3.70 -17.09 -0.09
CA ASP A 312 -4.56 -18.28 -0.06
C ASP A 312 -4.17 -19.19 1.12
N VAL A 313 -5.02 -19.15 2.15
CA VAL A 313 -4.82 -19.87 3.42
C VAL A 313 -5.26 -21.32 3.33
N GLY A 314 -6.20 -21.68 2.45
CA GLY A 314 -6.68 -23.06 2.31
C GLY A 314 -5.62 -23.99 1.71
N THR A 315 -4.98 -23.56 0.61
CA THR A 315 -3.85 -24.28 0.03
C THR A 315 -2.69 -24.41 1.04
N LEU A 316 -2.45 -23.35 1.82
CA LEU A 316 -1.40 -23.33 2.84
C LEU A 316 -1.70 -24.29 3.99
N SER A 317 -2.91 -24.28 4.54
CA SER A 317 -3.30 -25.17 5.64
C SER A 317 -3.22 -26.62 5.21
N THR A 318 -3.68 -26.94 4.01
CA THR A 318 -3.67 -28.31 3.48
C THR A 318 -2.26 -28.86 3.36
N LYS A 319 -1.33 -28.10 2.76
CA LYS A 319 0.08 -28.51 2.65
C LYS A 319 0.72 -28.73 4.02
N PHE A 320 0.41 -27.86 4.98
CA PHE A 320 0.94 -27.97 6.34
C PHE A 320 0.34 -29.18 7.09
N ALA A 321 -0.98 -29.39 7.00
CA ALA A 321 -1.70 -30.49 7.62
C ALA A 321 -1.18 -31.85 7.12
N THR A 322 -1.02 -31.99 5.80
CA THR A 322 -0.51 -33.22 5.15
C THR A 322 0.99 -33.47 5.37
N GLY A 323 1.74 -32.48 5.88
CA GLY A 323 3.18 -32.58 6.08
C GLY A 323 4.00 -32.40 4.80
N ALA A 324 3.40 -31.86 3.73
CA ALA A 324 4.10 -31.51 2.50
C ALA A 324 5.08 -30.33 2.69
N CYS A 325 4.91 -29.57 3.78
CA CYS A 325 5.77 -28.47 4.20
C CYS A 325 5.81 -28.39 5.73
N GLN A 326 6.81 -27.69 6.28
CA GLN A 326 6.99 -27.54 7.73
C GLN A 326 6.81 -26.09 8.21
N TYR A 327 7.34 -25.12 7.47
CA TYR A 327 7.26 -23.70 7.84
C TYR A 327 6.49 -22.89 6.79
N PHE A 328 6.03 -21.70 7.17
CA PHE A 328 5.29 -20.79 6.31
C PHE A 328 5.90 -20.63 4.91
N PRO A 329 7.21 -20.33 4.77
CA PRO A 329 7.83 -20.12 3.46
C PRO A 329 7.89 -21.38 2.59
N ASP A 330 7.88 -22.57 3.21
CA ASP A 330 7.86 -23.86 2.51
C ASP A 330 6.45 -24.19 2.02
N CYS A 331 5.43 -23.79 2.79
CA CYS A 331 4.02 -24.02 2.48
C CYS A 331 3.49 -23.06 1.42
N ASN A 332 4.01 -21.83 1.39
CA ASN A 332 3.58 -20.79 0.47
C ASN A 332 4.75 -19.84 0.15
N PRO A 333 5.04 -19.59 -1.15
CA PRO A 333 6.18 -18.77 -1.54
C PRO A 333 6.06 -17.29 -1.17
N LEU A 334 4.89 -16.82 -0.72
CA LEU A 334 4.63 -15.41 -0.45
C LEU A 334 5.69 -14.75 0.45
N LEU A 335 6.04 -15.37 1.58
CA LEU A 335 7.03 -14.77 2.49
C LEU A 335 8.41 -14.69 1.84
N SER A 336 8.81 -15.75 1.11
CA SER A 336 10.08 -15.80 0.37
C SER A 336 10.11 -14.72 -0.72
N ASP A 337 9.07 -14.66 -1.55
CA ASP A 337 8.93 -13.68 -2.63
C ASP A 337 8.83 -12.23 -2.11
N MET A 338 8.50 -12.01 -0.83
CA MET A 338 8.40 -10.67 -0.23
C MET A 338 9.63 -10.31 0.60
N GLY A 339 10.74 -11.00 0.35
CA GLY A 339 12.05 -10.76 0.94
C GLY A 339 12.20 -11.29 2.37
N GLY A 340 11.36 -12.24 2.79
CA GLY A 340 11.36 -12.80 4.14
C GLY A 340 12.52 -13.75 4.44
N LEU A 341 13.14 -14.31 3.40
CA LEU A 341 14.25 -15.27 3.46
C LEU A 341 15.54 -14.76 2.80
N GLU A 342 15.65 -13.45 2.61
CA GLU A 342 16.78 -12.85 1.92
C GLU A 342 18.10 -13.09 2.65
N THR A 343 19.19 -13.16 1.89
CA THR A 343 20.54 -13.13 2.43
C THR A 343 21.16 -11.76 2.16
N GLY A 344 21.89 -11.21 3.13
CA GLY A 344 22.51 -9.89 2.99
C GLY A 344 23.14 -9.42 4.29
N THR A 345 23.37 -8.12 4.41
CA THR A 345 23.85 -7.54 5.67
C THR A 345 22.69 -7.47 6.65
N ASP A 346 22.68 -8.38 7.63
CA ASP A 346 21.72 -8.35 8.72
C ASP A 346 22.17 -7.37 9.81
N LEU A 347 21.30 -6.41 10.16
CA LEU A 347 21.53 -5.54 11.32
C LEU A 347 21.35 -6.28 12.66
N GLY A 348 20.83 -7.50 12.63
CA GLY A 348 20.81 -8.45 13.72
C GLY A 348 19.62 -8.28 14.67
N LEU A 349 19.66 -9.05 15.75
CA LEU A 349 18.71 -8.96 16.86
C LEU A 349 18.81 -7.60 17.53
N GLY A 350 17.69 -6.92 17.72
CA GLY A 350 17.66 -5.64 18.43
C GLY A 350 16.27 -5.07 18.60
N THR A 351 16.22 -3.91 19.25
CA THR A 351 15.03 -3.08 19.34
C THR A 351 15.00 -2.13 18.15
N TYR A 352 13.92 -2.18 17.38
CA TYR A 352 13.68 -1.33 16.23
C TYR A 352 12.46 -0.47 16.48
N ALA A 353 12.29 0.59 15.68
CA ALA A 353 11.09 1.40 15.69
C ALA A 353 10.60 1.66 14.27
N VAL A 354 9.29 1.50 14.05
CA VAL A 354 8.59 1.87 12.82
C VAL A 354 7.43 2.78 13.20
N ALA A 355 7.35 3.96 12.57
CA ALA A 355 6.39 5.01 12.92
C ALA A 355 6.33 5.26 14.44
N ASP A 356 7.51 5.41 15.06
CA ASP A 356 7.75 5.62 16.50
C ASP A 356 7.29 4.49 17.45
N LYS A 357 6.69 3.42 16.91
CA LYS A 357 6.40 2.20 17.69
C LYS A 357 7.65 1.36 17.82
N SER A 358 8.15 1.21 19.04
CA SER A 358 9.28 0.34 19.37
C SER A 358 8.85 -1.10 19.61
N PHE A 359 9.65 -2.05 19.13
CA PHE A 359 9.45 -3.50 19.29
C PHE A 359 10.76 -4.27 19.04
N ASN A 360 10.78 -5.55 19.39
CA ASN A 360 11.93 -6.43 19.13
C ASN A 360 11.83 -7.08 17.75
N ALA A 361 12.97 -7.16 17.06
CA ALA A 361 13.09 -7.93 15.81
C ALA A 361 14.32 -8.82 15.87
N ALA A 362 14.19 -10.05 15.37
CA ALA A 362 15.31 -10.98 15.29
C ALA A 362 16.28 -10.68 14.14
N THR A 363 15.85 -9.93 13.12
CA THR A 363 16.63 -9.65 11.92
C THR A 363 16.13 -8.39 11.21
N CYS A 364 17.02 -7.69 10.50
CA CYS A 364 16.70 -6.64 9.54
C CYS A 364 17.71 -6.73 8.40
N ILE A 365 17.37 -7.52 7.39
CA ILE A 365 18.28 -7.89 6.31
C ILE A 365 18.25 -6.81 5.22
N ARG A 366 19.39 -6.14 5.03
CA ARG A 366 19.60 -5.27 3.88
C ARG A 366 19.99 -6.13 2.68
N SER A 367 19.06 -6.26 1.73
CA SER A 367 19.27 -6.99 0.47
C SER A 367 18.93 -6.12 -0.74
N GLN A 368 19.13 -6.65 -1.95
CA GLN A 368 18.75 -5.98 -3.20
C GLN A 368 17.28 -6.21 -3.58
N HIS A 369 16.53 -6.91 -2.75
CA HIS A 369 15.13 -7.23 -3.02
C HIS A 369 14.28 -5.95 -3.09
N PRO A 370 13.46 -5.78 -4.15
CA PRO A 370 12.74 -4.53 -4.41
C PRO A 370 11.77 -4.12 -3.29
N VAL A 371 11.26 -5.09 -2.54
CA VAL A 371 10.30 -4.88 -1.44
C VAL A 371 10.97 -4.42 -0.14
N THR A 372 12.26 -4.70 0.08
CA THR A 372 12.94 -4.41 1.35
C THR A 372 13.95 -3.27 1.23
N ARG A 373 14.64 -3.15 0.08
CA ARG A 373 15.75 -2.20 -0.12
C ARG A 373 15.35 -0.73 -0.01
N ASN A 374 14.09 -0.43 -0.34
CA ASN A 374 13.54 0.94 -0.36
C ASN A 374 12.78 1.29 0.93
N PHE A 375 12.67 0.36 1.88
CA PHE A 375 11.93 0.59 3.10
C PHE A 375 12.59 1.68 3.97
N CYS A 376 11.76 2.60 4.44
CA CYS A 376 12.05 3.56 5.49
C CYS A 376 11.16 3.28 6.70
N GLN A 377 11.65 3.56 7.89
CA GLN A 377 10.93 3.25 9.12
C GLN A 377 9.98 4.38 9.55
N SER A 378 10.15 5.58 9.03
CA SER A 378 9.32 6.75 9.34
C SER A 378 9.45 7.83 8.27
N TRP A 379 8.53 8.81 8.27
CA TRP A 379 8.62 9.99 7.43
C TRP A 379 9.91 10.79 7.66
N THR A 380 10.30 10.98 8.92
CA THR A 380 11.53 11.69 9.27
C THR A 380 12.77 11.00 8.69
N ALA A 381 12.82 9.66 8.76
CA ALA A 381 13.92 8.90 8.17
C ALA A 381 13.94 8.98 6.64
N TYR A 382 12.75 8.97 6.01
CA TYR A 382 12.60 9.19 4.57
C TYR A 382 13.09 10.58 4.16
N ALA A 383 12.60 11.63 4.80
CA ALA A 383 12.97 13.03 4.51
C ALA A 383 14.47 13.29 4.71
N ASN A 384 15.07 12.72 5.76
CA ASN A 384 16.49 12.88 6.07
C ASN A 384 17.40 11.90 5.33
N LYS A 385 16.84 11.01 4.48
CA LYS A 385 17.57 9.96 3.76
C LYS A 385 18.35 8.99 4.68
N THR A 386 17.85 8.76 5.89
CA THR A 386 18.44 7.89 6.93
C THR A 386 17.66 6.59 7.13
N CYS A 387 16.98 6.13 6.08
CA CYS A 387 16.17 4.90 6.10
C CYS A 387 16.99 3.67 6.50
N LEU A 388 16.35 2.74 7.24
CA LEU A 388 16.95 1.45 7.58
C LEU A 388 17.34 0.64 6.34
N ARG A 389 16.56 0.73 5.25
CA ARG A 389 16.71 -0.05 4.01
C ARG A 389 16.62 -1.57 4.23
N CYS A 390 15.89 -1.95 5.27
CA CYS A 390 15.49 -3.31 5.60
C CYS A 390 14.23 -3.23 6.46
N ILE A 391 13.36 -4.24 6.37
CA ILE A 391 12.17 -4.33 7.21
C ILE A 391 12.54 -5.16 8.45
N PRO A 392 12.38 -4.62 9.68
CA PRO A 392 12.60 -5.39 10.90
C PRO A 392 11.60 -6.55 11.00
N ARG A 393 12.09 -7.79 10.97
CA ARG A 393 11.30 -9.02 10.97
C ARG A 393 11.82 -10.00 12.02
N ASN A 394 11.03 -11.01 12.32
CA ASN A 394 11.53 -12.22 12.96
C ASN A 394 12.09 -13.19 11.92
N LYS A 395 12.76 -14.26 12.35
CA LYS A 395 13.32 -15.29 11.47
C LYS A 395 12.21 -16.15 10.87
N TRP A 396 11.57 -15.66 9.82
CA TRP A 396 10.43 -16.33 9.17
C TRP A 396 10.76 -17.66 8.51
N ALA A 397 12.05 -17.96 8.29
CA ALA A 397 12.54 -19.29 7.90
C ALA A 397 12.06 -20.42 8.83
N LYS A 398 11.67 -20.08 10.07
CA LYS A 398 11.15 -21.02 11.06
C LYS A 398 9.75 -20.66 11.58
N ALA A 399 9.05 -19.73 10.91
CA ALA A 399 7.70 -19.34 11.32
C ALA A 399 6.70 -20.44 10.92
N LEU A 400 5.75 -20.72 11.81
CA LEU A 400 4.81 -21.82 11.65
C LEU A 400 3.42 -21.31 11.25
N PRO A 401 2.73 -22.00 10.32
CA PRO A 401 1.31 -21.79 10.12
C PRO A 401 0.53 -21.99 11.43
N PRO A 402 -0.19 -20.97 11.92
CA PRO A 402 -1.01 -21.12 13.12
C PRO A 402 -2.25 -21.98 12.83
N PRO A 403 -2.85 -22.64 13.83
CA PRO A 403 -4.02 -23.49 13.62
C PRO A 403 -5.26 -22.74 13.11
N ASP A 404 -5.29 -21.41 13.23
CA ASP A 404 -6.43 -20.57 12.82
C ASP A 404 -6.58 -20.38 11.31
N VAL A 405 -5.60 -20.84 10.51
CA VAL A 405 -5.64 -20.77 9.04
C VAL A 405 -6.26 -22.02 8.38
N TYR A 406 -6.52 -23.08 9.16
CA TYR A 406 -7.15 -24.31 8.68
C TYR A 406 -8.58 -24.04 8.20
N ILE A 407 -8.99 -24.64 7.08
CA ILE A 407 -10.23 -24.27 6.41
C ILE A 407 -11.48 -24.51 7.29
N GLU A 408 -11.48 -25.54 8.13
CA GLU A 408 -12.53 -25.83 9.10
C GLU A 408 -12.61 -24.76 10.20
N ASN A 409 -11.49 -24.15 10.58
CA ASN A 409 -11.49 -23.04 11.51
C ASN A 409 -11.97 -21.77 10.81
N VAL A 410 -11.51 -21.53 9.56
CA VAL A 410 -12.00 -20.42 8.72
C VAL A 410 -13.52 -20.52 8.50
N TYR A 411 -14.06 -21.71 8.24
CA TYR A 411 -15.50 -21.96 8.19
C TYR A 411 -16.19 -21.47 9.46
N ASN A 412 -15.68 -21.83 10.64
CA ASN A 412 -16.28 -21.43 11.91
C ASN A 412 -16.13 -19.93 12.18
N GLN A 413 -15.13 -19.26 11.61
CA GLN A 413 -15.03 -17.80 11.68
C GLN A 413 -16.14 -17.10 10.89
N LEU A 414 -16.62 -17.72 9.81
CA LEU A 414 -17.66 -17.15 8.94
C LEU A 414 -19.08 -17.61 9.32
N PHE A 415 -19.24 -18.87 9.77
CA PHE A 415 -20.53 -19.56 9.81
C PHE A 415 -20.86 -20.28 11.14
N SER A 416 -20.09 -20.08 12.22
CA SER A 416 -20.18 -20.92 13.45
C SER A 416 -21.51 -20.91 14.23
N SER A 417 -22.51 -20.06 13.95
CA SER A 417 -23.84 -20.21 14.55
C SER A 417 -24.89 -19.25 13.98
N ALA A 418 -25.96 -19.82 13.41
CA ALA A 418 -27.17 -19.07 13.09
C ALA A 418 -27.89 -18.59 14.38
N PRO A 419 -28.56 -17.41 14.38
CA PRO A 419 -28.58 -16.43 13.30
C PRO A 419 -27.19 -15.82 13.09
N TYR A 420 -26.83 -15.67 11.81
CA TYR A 420 -25.59 -15.02 11.39
C TYR A 420 -25.66 -13.53 11.73
N ASP A 421 -24.53 -12.98 12.14
CA ASP A 421 -24.44 -11.63 12.66
C ASP A 421 -23.05 -11.05 12.37
N PHE A 422 -23.00 -9.78 11.99
CA PHE A 422 -21.79 -9.06 11.62
C PHE A 422 -20.78 -9.02 12.76
N THR A 423 -21.22 -8.84 14.01
CA THR A 423 -20.32 -8.87 15.16
C THR A 423 -19.67 -10.24 15.32
N LYS A 424 -20.39 -11.34 15.09
CA LYS A 424 -19.82 -12.69 15.19
C LYS A 424 -18.74 -12.93 14.14
N VAL A 425 -19.00 -12.62 12.87
CA VAL A 425 -18.01 -12.82 11.80
C VAL A 425 -16.81 -11.89 11.97
N THR A 426 -17.02 -10.64 12.39
CA THR A 426 -15.92 -9.70 12.64
C THR A 426 -15.02 -10.19 13.76
N LYS A 427 -15.57 -10.61 14.90
CA LYS A 427 -14.77 -11.22 15.98
C LYS A 427 -14.12 -12.53 15.55
N GLY A 428 -14.83 -13.35 14.79
CA GLY A 428 -14.34 -14.62 14.27
C GLY A 428 -13.07 -14.42 13.46
N VAL A 429 -13.09 -13.56 12.45
CA VAL A 429 -11.94 -13.32 11.58
C VAL A 429 -10.86 -12.49 12.27
N GLN A 430 -11.22 -11.41 12.99
CA GLN A 430 -10.25 -10.51 13.62
C GLN A 430 -9.44 -11.23 14.71
N TYR A 431 -10.10 -11.97 15.61
CA TYR A 431 -9.42 -12.59 16.76
C TYR A 431 -8.82 -13.97 16.47
N ARG A 432 -9.18 -14.59 15.34
CA ARG A 432 -8.58 -15.85 14.89
C ARG A 432 -7.62 -15.60 13.74
N TYR A 433 -8.04 -15.77 12.48
CA TYR A 433 -7.15 -15.69 11.32
C TYR A 433 -6.23 -14.46 11.33
N HIS A 434 -6.80 -13.27 11.52
CA HIS A 434 -6.04 -12.02 11.48
C HIS A 434 -4.98 -11.95 12.59
N ASN A 435 -5.38 -12.03 13.86
CA ASN A 435 -4.44 -11.97 14.98
C ASN A 435 -3.42 -13.13 14.96
N ALA A 436 -3.81 -14.31 14.47
CA ALA A 436 -2.93 -15.47 14.40
C ALA A 436 -1.78 -15.25 13.40
N ILE A 437 -2.04 -14.69 12.21
CA ILE A 437 -0.97 -14.35 11.25
C ILE A 437 -0.08 -13.24 11.80
N HIS A 438 -0.66 -12.16 12.33
CA HIS A 438 0.10 -11.07 12.95
C HIS A 438 1.00 -11.58 14.09
N GLY A 439 0.46 -12.44 14.96
CA GLY A 439 1.20 -13.05 16.07
C GLY A 439 2.28 -14.02 15.62
N ALA A 440 2.03 -14.82 14.58
CA ALA A 440 3.01 -15.79 14.06
C ALA A 440 4.18 -15.12 13.32
N LEU A 441 3.93 -14.02 12.61
CA LEU A 441 4.99 -13.25 11.93
C LEU A 441 5.71 -12.29 12.89
N SER A 442 4.97 -11.71 13.83
CA SER A 442 5.45 -10.84 14.92
C SER A 442 6.36 -9.69 14.42
N SER A 443 7.18 -9.10 15.29
CA SER A 443 8.04 -7.95 14.98
C SER A 443 7.22 -6.79 14.38
N THR A 444 7.56 -6.27 13.19
CA THR A 444 6.76 -5.22 12.53
C THR A 444 5.31 -5.66 12.36
N MET A 445 5.05 -6.88 11.87
CA MET A 445 3.71 -7.48 11.77
C MET A 445 3.06 -7.71 13.15
N GLY A 446 3.82 -7.70 14.24
CA GLY A 446 3.35 -7.85 15.61
C GLY A 446 2.99 -6.52 16.29
N THR A 447 2.91 -5.41 15.55
CA THR A 447 2.48 -4.11 16.11
C THR A 447 1.44 -3.39 15.23
N PHE A 448 0.90 -2.27 15.72
CA PHE A 448 0.11 -1.33 14.89
C PHE A 448 0.91 -0.71 13.74
N ALA A 449 2.25 -0.83 13.73
CA ALA A 449 3.06 -0.43 12.59
C ALA A 449 3.15 -1.53 11.51
N ALA A 450 2.35 -2.61 11.63
CA ALA A 450 2.31 -3.72 10.67
C ALA A 450 2.20 -3.33 9.19
N PRO A 451 1.48 -2.26 8.79
CA PRO A 451 1.47 -1.83 7.39
C PRO A 451 2.84 -1.45 6.81
N GLY A 452 3.87 -1.28 7.66
CA GLY A 452 5.25 -1.10 7.23
C GLY A 452 5.86 -2.35 6.59
N ASP A 453 5.30 -3.53 6.86
CA ASP A 453 5.62 -4.72 6.09
C ASP A 453 4.58 -4.91 4.97
N PRO A 454 4.97 -4.91 3.68
CA PRO A 454 4.02 -5.09 2.59
C PRO A 454 3.21 -6.39 2.60
N ILE A 455 3.62 -7.40 3.39
CA ILE A 455 2.79 -8.58 3.67
C ILE A 455 1.43 -8.20 4.27
N PHE A 456 1.35 -7.10 5.03
CA PHE A 456 0.11 -6.57 5.60
C PHE A 456 -1.00 -6.47 4.56
N TYR A 457 -0.74 -5.85 3.40
CA TYR A 457 -1.78 -5.60 2.40
C TYR A 457 -2.30 -6.90 1.77
N ILE A 458 -1.45 -7.91 1.65
CA ILE A 458 -1.81 -9.23 1.10
C ILE A 458 -2.56 -10.06 2.16
N HIS A 459 -2.12 -9.99 3.41
CA HIS A 459 -2.82 -10.57 4.55
C HIS A 459 -4.24 -9.99 4.72
N HIS A 460 -4.36 -8.66 4.68
CA HIS A 460 -5.66 -7.98 4.79
C HIS A 460 -6.51 -8.10 3.52
N ALA A 461 -5.92 -8.35 2.35
CA ALA A 461 -6.70 -8.77 1.19
C ALA A 461 -7.37 -10.14 1.43
N THR A 462 -6.74 -11.07 2.15
CA THR A 462 -7.42 -12.31 2.59
C THR A 462 -8.51 -12.02 3.62
N VAL A 463 -8.28 -11.15 4.60
CA VAL A 463 -9.32 -10.71 5.56
C VAL A 463 -10.55 -10.18 4.81
N ASP A 464 -10.31 -9.35 3.80
CA ASP A 464 -11.36 -8.79 2.95
C ASP A 464 -12.05 -9.85 2.08
N ALA A 465 -11.30 -10.84 1.60
CA ALA A 465 -11.84 -11.99 0.87
C ALA A 465 -12.78 -12.82 1.75
N LEU A 466 -12.41 -13.07 3.01
CA LEU A 466 -13.24 -13.77 4.00
C LEU A 466 -14.55 -13.02 4.27
N HIS A 467 -14.50 -11.70 4.43
CA HIS A 467 -15.72 -10.89 4.54
C HIS A 467 -16.56 -10.93 3.26
N SER A 468 -15.93 -10.97 2.10
CA SER A 468 -16.62 -11.05 0.80
C SER A 468 -17.35 -12.38 0.61
N ILE A 469 -16.77 -13.50 1.09
CA ILE A 469 -17.43 -14.80 1.16
C ILE A 469 -18.65 -14.73 2.08
N TYR A 470 -18.48 -14.21 3.30
CA TYR A 470 -19.58 -14.03 4.23
C TYR A 470 -20.70 -13.17 3.63
N TYR A 471 -20.36 -12.02 3.03
CA TYR A 471 -21.35 -11.13 2.40
C TYR A 471 -22.15 -11.85 1.32
N LYS A 472 -21.47 -12.55 0.39
CA LYS A 472 -22.12 -13.34 -0.67
C LYS A 472 -23.06 -14.42 -0.12
N CYS A 473 -22.66 -15.10 0.96
CA CYS A 473 -23.34 -16.28 1.47
C CYS A 473 -24.48 -15.96 2.45
N VAL A 474 -24.36 -14.88 3.22
CA VAL A 474 -25.22 -14.59 4.37
C VAL A 474 -26.12 -13.39 4.14
N VAL A 475 -25.64 -12.36 3.43
CA VAL A 475 -26.33 -11.08 3.37
C VAL A 475 -27.45 -11.11 2.34
N PRO A 476 -28.72 -10.85 2.74
CA PRO A 476 -29.82 -10.79 1.79
C PRO A 476 -29.63 -9.65 0.77
N PRO A 477 -30.21 -9.77 -0.44
CA PRO A 477 -30.24 -8.64 -1.37
C PRO A 477 -31.04 -7.47 -0.77
N ASN A 478 -30.67 -6.24 -1.10
CA ASN A 478 -31.34 -4.99 -0.67
C ASN A 478 -31.49 -4.86 0.85
N VAL A 479 -30.49 -5.30 1.61
CA VAL A 479 -30.48 -5.23 3.06
C VAL A 479 -30.38 -3.78 3.57
N ASP A 480 -31.08 -3.46 4.66
CA ASP A 480 -30.93 -2.18 5.36
C ASP A 480 -29.51 -2.03 5.95
N ALA A 481 -28.98 -0.80 5.95
CA ALA A 481 -27.62 -0.53 6.39
C ALA A 481 -27.36 -0.85 7.88
N LYS A 482 -28.40 -0.97 8.71
CA LYS A 482 -28.33 -1.37 10.13
C LYS A 482 -28.72 -2.83 10.37
N HIS A 483 -29.00 -3.60 9.33
CA HIS A 483 -29.33 -5.01 9.50
C HIS A 483 -28.17 -5.76 10.17
N SER A 484 -28.50 -6.71 11.05
CA SER A 484 -27.53 -7.43 11.88
C SER A 484 -26.47 -8.18 11.09
N THR A 485 -26.72 -8.50 9.82
CA THR A 485 -25.75 -9.19 8.96
C THR A 485 -24.69 -8.28 8.37
N VAL A 486 -24.87 -6.96 8.36
CA VAL A 486 -23.94 -5.97 7.76
C VAL A 486 -23.53 -4.83 8.70
N TRP A 487 -24.10 -4.81 9.90
CA TRP A 487 -23.81 -3.77 10.90
C TRP A 487 -23.55 -4.39 12.27
N PRO A 488 -22.52 -3.95 13.00
CA PRO A 488 -22.21 -4.51 14.31
C PRO A 488 -23.30 -4.17 15.33
N ASN A 489 -23.56 -5.12 16.23
CA ASN A 489 -24.28 -4.86 17.47
C ASN A 489 -23.31 -4.30 18.53
N PRO A 490 -23.36 -3.00 18.90
CA PRO A 490 -22.36 -2.37 19.77
C PRO A 490 -22.35 -2.93 21.20
N ALA A 491 -23.48 -3.46 21.69
CA ALA A 491 -23.57 -4.03 23.03
C ALA A 491 -22.67 -5.28 23.16
N ASN A 492 -22.52 -6.05 22.08
CA ASN A 492 -21.66 -7.23 22.05
C ASN A 492 -20.16 -6.89 22.00
N TRP A 493 -19.79 -5.61 21.90
CA TRP A 493 -18.41 -5.12 21.91
C TRP A 493 -18.04 -4.47 23.26
N ARG A 494 -18.79 -4.73 24.33
CA ARG A 494 -18.56 -4.15 25.66
C ARG A 494 -18.28 -5.23 26.70
N PRO A 495 -17.23 -5.09 27.53
CA PRO A 495 -16.03 -4.27 27.31
C PRO A 495 -15.19 -4.88 26.16
N SER A 496 -14.72 -4.07 25.22
CA SER A 496 -13.79 -4.51 24.17
C SER A 496 -12.37 -4.61 24.71
N SER A 497 -11.52 -5.35 24.00
CA SER A 497 -10.11 -5.55 24.37
C SER A 497 -9.25 -4.31 24.10
N PHE A 498 -9.65 -3.48 23.14
CA PHE A 498 -9.14 -2.11 22.96
C PHE A 498 -9.90 -1.13 23.87
N SER A 499 -9.25 -0.05 24.31
CA SER A 499 -9.72 0.85 25.38
C SER A 499 -11.02 1.62 25.10
N THR A 500 -11.72 1.31 24.02
CA THR A 500 -12.97 1.94 23.60
C THR A 500 -13.91 0.88 23.05
N SER A 501 -15.10 0.80 23.64
CA SER A 501 -16.24 0.09 23.07
C SER A 501 -16.52 0.57 21.64
N CYS A 502 -17.15 -0.27 20.81
CA CYS A 502 -17.70 0.08 19.49
C CYS A 502 -18.55 1.37 19.52
N SER A 503 -17.92 2.54 19.53
CA SER A 503 -18.53 3.84 19.81
C SER A 503 -17.54 4.96 19.51
N LYS A 504 -18.05 6.12 19.11
CA LYS A 504 -17.28 7.36 18.88
C LYS A 504 -16.79 8.02 20.16
N GLY A 505 -17.24 7.55 21.32
CA GLY A 505 -16.96 8.12 22.62
C GLY A 505 -18.09 7.90 23.61
N LYS A 506 -17.95 8.53 24.78
CA LYS A 506 -18.88 8.45 25.89
C LYS A 506 -19.36 9.86 26.27
N ARG A 507 -20.66 10.02 26.50
CA ARG A 507 -21.27 11.24 27.01
C ARG A 507 -20.96 11.42 28.49
N SER A 508 -21.16 12.62 29.00
CA SER A 508 -21.00 12.97 30.42
C SER A 508 -21.92 12.17 31.35
N ASP A 509 -23.10 11.78 30.87
CA ASP A 509 -24.05 10.92 31.60
C ASP A 509 -23.67 9.43 31.60
N GLY A 510 -22.55 9.08 30.96
CA GLY A 510 -22.05 7.72 30.87
C GLY A 510 -22.62 6.88 29.72
N THR A 511 -23.50 7.43 28.89
CA THR A 511 -24.01 6.74 27.70
C THR A 511 -23.01 6.78 26.55
N TYR A 512 -23.01 5.76 25.70
CA TYR A 512 -22.10 5.67 24.55
C TYR A 512 -22.67 6.34 23.31
N ILE A 513 -21.81 6.96 22.51
CA ILE A 513 -22.15 7.55 21.21
C ILE A 513 -21.86 6.49 20.15
N GLU A 514 -22.88 5.78 19.69
CA GLU A 514 -22.69 4.70 18.72
C GLU A 514 -22.33 5.22 17.32
N TYR A 515 -21.51 4.44 16.61
CA TYR A 515 -21.30 4.62 15.18
C TYR A 515 -22.62 4.42 14.41
N GLN A 516 -22.77 5.16 13.31
CA GLN A 516 -23.86 5.04 12.35
C GLN A 516 -23.31 4.62 10.99
N PRO A 517 -24.10 3.89 10.16
CA PRO A 517 -23.66 3.50 8.82
C PRO A 517 -23.30 4.68 7.91
N THR A 518 -23.88 5.85 8.17
CA THR A 518 -23.65 7.11 7.45
C THR A 518 -22.50 7.94 8.01
N ASP A 519 -21.87 7.52 9.11
CA ASP A 519 -20.69 8.21 9.63
C ASP A 519 -19.53 8.05 8.63
N ARG A 520 -18.73 9.11 8.52
CA ARG A 520 -17.49 9.09 7.73
C ARG A 520 -16.44 8.27 8.47
N MET A 521 -15.68 7.47 7.73
CA MET A 521 -14.53 6.74 8.29
C MET A 521 -13.37 7.70 8.57
N THR A 522 -12.86 7.67 9.79
CA THR A 522 -11.68 8.39 10.24
C THR A 522 -10.42 7.69 9.76
N MET A 523 -9.64 8.40 8.96
CA MET A 523 -8.31 7.97 8.52
C MET A 523 -7.42 9.21 8.51
N LYS A 524 -6.45 9.28 9.43
CA LYS A 524 -5.63 10.48 9.63
C LYS A 524 -4.15 10.17 9.49
N LEU A 525 -3.38 11.08 8.91
CA LEU A 525 -1.91 10.98 8.84
C LEU A 525 -1.28 12.34 9.17
N VAL A 526 0.04 12.38 9.28
CA VAL A 526 0.76 13.64 9.44
C VAL A 526 0.81 14.36 8.09
N GLY A 527 0.07 15.46 7.98
CA GLY A 527 0.03 16.32 6.80
C GLY A 527 1.34 17.07 6.58
N CYS A 528 1.48 17.72 5.41
CA CYS A 528 2.68 18.50 5.09
C CYS A 528 2.96 19.67 6.06
N ASN A 529 1.97 20.07 6.85
CA ASN A 529 2.06 21.08 7.90
C ASN A 529 2.58 20.52 9.25
N GLY A 530 2.81 19.20 9.35
CA GLY A 530 3.28 18.52 10.56
C GLY A 530 2.18 18.14 11.57
N GLY A 531 0.91 18.48 11.31
CA GLY A 531 -0.23 18.09 12.14
C GLY A 531 -0.95 16.86 11.60
N TYR A 532 -1.67 16.13 12.47
CA TYR A 532 -2.58 15.09 12.00
C TYR A 532 -3.76 15.69 11.25
N VAL A 533 -3.98 15.23 10.03
CA VAL A 533 -5.06 15.66 9.13
C VAL A 533 -5.79 14.44 8.58
N ASP A 534 -7.06 14.61 8.24
CA ASP A 534 -7.80 13.57 7.51
C ASP A 534 -7.13 13.29 6.16
N VAL A 535 -7.20 12.04 5.69
CA VAL A 535 -6.65 11.63 4.39
C VAL A 535 -7.17 12.47 3.21
N GLN A 536 -8.32 13.13 3.33
CA GLN A 536 -8.92 13.98 2.30
C GLN A 536 -8.62 15.47 2.48
N ASP A 537 -7.83 15.86 3.49
CA ASP A 537 -7.35 17.22 3.65
C ASP A 537 -6.41 17.60 2.49
N PRO A 538 -6.45 18.84 1.95
CA PRO A 538 -5.55 19.27 0.88
C PRO A 538 -4.04 19.12 1.19
N SER A 539 -3.65 19.09 2.46
CA SER A 539 -2.26 18.85 2.89
C SER A 539 -1.87 17.37 3.01
N SER A 540 -2.82 16.45 2.80
CA SER A 540 -2.57 15.01 2.71
C SER A 540 -2.02 14.64 1.33
N VAL A 541 -0.81 14.09 1.30
CA VAL A 541 -0.21 13.53 0.08
C VAL A 541 -0.95 12.29 -0.44
N LEU A 542 -1.82 11.68 0.38
CA LEU A 542 -2.62 10.51 0.01
C LEU A 542 -4.02 10.89 -0.52
N LYS A 543 -4.41 12.17 -0.45
CA LYS A 543 -5.73 12.67 -0.87
C LYS A 543 -6.15 12.17 -2.26
N PRO A 544 -5.30 12.23 -3.31
CA PRO A 544 -5.72 11.79 -4.65
C PRO A 544 -6.19 10.33 -4.69
N PHE A 545 -5.57 9.46 -3.89
CA PHE A 545 -5.87 8.02 -3.90
C PHE A 545 -7.18 7.70 -3.16
N PHE A 546 -7.48 8.44 -2.09
CA PHE A 546 -8.74 8.36 -1.36
C PHE A 546 -9.89 9.05 -2.11
N ASP A 547 -9.64 10.16 -2.79
CA ASP A 547 -10.63 10.83 -3.63
C ASP A 547 -11.06 9.95 -4.81
N ALA A 548 -10.13 9.20 -5.41
CA ALA A 548 -10.42 8.25 -6.46
C ALA A 548 -11.40 7.13 -6.05
N ILE A 549 -11.59 6.89 -4.75
CA ILE A 549 -12.59 5.95 -4.24
C ILE A 549 -14.01 6.55 -4.38
N GLY A 550 -14.16 7.85 -4.14
CA GLY A 550 -15.45 8.56 -4.22
C GLY A 550 -16.47 8.18 -3.13
N ARG A 551 -16.08 7.35 -2.14
CA ARG A 551 -16.93 6.84 -1.05
C ARG A 551 -16.25 7.05 0.29
N GLN A 552 -17.02 7.34 1.33
CA GLN A 552 -16.46 7.84 2.59
C GLN A 552 -17.19 7.32 3.85
N THR A 553 -18.39 6.74 3.72
CA THR A 553 -19.19 6.26 4.86
C THR A 553 -19.17 4.75 4.98
N TYR A 554 -19.40 4.21 6.19
CA TYR A 554 -19.32 2.78 6.45
C TYR A 554 -20.21 1.90 5.56
N ALA A 555 -21.47 2.29 5.39
CA ALA A 555 -22.45 1.49 4.63
C ALA A 555 -22.00 1.22 3.18
N GLU A 556 -21.26 2.15 2.59
CA GLU A 556 -20.82 2.10 1.19
C GLU A 556 -19.73 1.05 0.93
N PHE A 557 -19.11 0.50 1.97
CA PHE A 557 -18.02 -0.47 1.84
C PHE A 557 -18.46 -1.90 2.16
N ASN A 558 -19.75 -2.19 2.33
CA ASN A 558 -20.22 -3.55 2.60
C ASN A 558 -20.07 -4.49 1.40
N ASN A 559 -20.36 -4.00 0.19
CA ASN A 559 -20.37 -4.81 -1.03
C ASN A 559 -19.22 -4.43 -1.97
N ILE A 560 -18.29 -5.36 -2.22
CA ILE A 560 -17.15 -5.15 -3.12
C ILE A 560 -17.55 -4.93 -4.60
N GLN A 561 -18.78 -5.31 -4.97
CA GLN A 561 -19.31 -5.12 -6.32
C GLN A 561 -19.92 -3.71 -6.51
N ASP A 562 -20.21 -2.99 -5.42
CA ASP A 562 -20.83 -1.66 -5.45
C ASP A 562 -19.89 -0.56 -4.91
N LEU A 563 -18.65 -0.53 -5.41
CA LEU A 563 -17.66 0.48 -5.06
C LEU A 563 -17.46 1.53 -6.18
N GLY A 564 -18.27 1.45 -7.24
CA GLY A 564 -18.14 2.28 -8.44
C GLY A 564 -17.28 1.61 -9.51
N ALA A 565 -17.47 2.03 -10.77
CA ALA A 565 -16.91 1.34 -11.94
C ALA A 565 -15.39 1.11 -11.90
N ASN A 566 -14.65 2.03 -11.28
CA ASN A 566 -13.19 1.99 -11.21
C ASN A 566 -12.66 1.30 -9.95
N ASN A 567 -13.48 1.06 -8.92
CA ASN A 567 -13.03 0.52 -7.62
C ASN A 567 -13.69 -0.82 -7.27
N SER A 568 -14.79 -1.22 -7.91
CA SER A 568 -15.36 -2.56 -7.71
C SER A 568 -14.39 -3.64 -8.17
N TYR A 569 -14.33 -4.75 -7.42
CA TYR A 569 -13.46 -5.88 -7.70
C TYR A 569 -14.12 -7.21 -7.34
N SER A 570 -13.56 -8.30 -7.84
CA SER A 570 -13.91 -9.68 -7.43
C SER A 570 -12.68 -10.42 -6.93
N TYR A 571 -12.91 -11.52 -6.22
CA TYR A 571 -11.87 -12.51 -5.90
C TYR A 571 -11.97 -13.68 -6.87
N ASP A 572 -10.82 -14.10 -7.38
CA ASP A 572 -10.67 -15.39 -8.04
C ASP A 572 -10.02 -16.35 -7.04
N PHE A 573 -10.84 -17.27 -6.53
CA PHE A 573 -10.42 -18.26 -5.54
C PHE A 573 -9.77 -19.51 -6.14
N GLY A 574 -9.80 -19.66 -7.47
CA GLY A 574 -9.39 -20.88 -8.13
C GLY A 574 -10.12 -22.11 -7.58
N THR A 575 -9.39 -23.22 -7.49
CA THR A 575 -9.87 -24.54 -7.01
C THR A 575 -9.46 -24.85 -5.57
N SER A 576 -8.98 -23.87 -4.79
CA SER A 576 -8.55 -24.14 -3.41
C SER A 576 -9.73 -24.41 -2.48
N SER A 577 -9.48 -24.96 -1.29
CA SER A 577 -10.51 -25.18 -0.25
C SER A 577 -11.27 -23.88 0.08
N LEU A 578 -10.62 -22.72 -0.06
CA LEU A 578 -11.26 -21.41 0.10
C LEU A 578 -12.27 -21.12 -1.02
N GLY A 579 -11.99 -21.54 -2.25
CA GLY A 579 -12.93 -21.48 -3.38
C GLY A 579 -14.12 -22.42 -3.22
N VAL A 580 -13.89 -23.62 -2.70
CA VAL A 580 -14.95 -24.57 -2.35
C VAL A 580 -15.84 -24.00 -1.24
N LEU A 581 -15.25 -23.43 -0.19
CA LEU A 581 -15.98 -22.71 0.87
C LEU A 581 -16.78 -21.53 0.32
N ALA A 582 -16.18 -20.71 -0.56
CA ALA A 582 -16.84 -19.57 -1.20
C ALA A 582 -18.03 -19.97 -2.09
N THR A 583 -18.06 -21.22 -2.56
CA THR A 583 -19.13 -21.76 -3.42
C THR A 583 -20.21 -22.45 -2.60
N GLN A 584 -19.81 -23.27 -1.62
CA GLN A 584 -20.73 -24.05 -0.80
C GLN A 584 -21.31 -23.27 0.40
N CYS A 585 -20.71 -22.14 0.78
CA CYS A 585 -21.15 -21.31 1.90
C CYS A 585 -21.27 -22.13 3.21
N ASP A 586 -22.34 -21.97 3.97
CA ASP A 586 -22.64 -22.70 5.20
C ASP A 586 -22.98 -24.19 5.01
N LYS A 587 -23.00 -24.64 3.75
CA LYS A 587 -23.14 -26.06 3.37
C LYS A 587 -21.78 -26.72 3.11
N TYR A 588 -20.67 -26.01 3.27
CA TYR A 588 -19.34 -26.58 3.14
C TYR A 588 -19.17 -27.84 4.00
N GLY A 589 -18.52 -28.86 3.44
CA GLY A 589 -18.36 -30.18 4.07
C GLY A 589 -19.61 -31.08 4.06
N ARG A 590 -20.80 -30.54 3.79
CA ARG A 590 -22.03 -31.35 3.74
C ARG A 590 -22.08 -32.18 2.45
N PRO A 591 -22.57 -33.43 2.51
CA PRO A 591 -22.83 -34.23 1.30
C PRO A 591 -23.97 -33.60 0.49
N THR A 592 -23.81 -33.50 -0.84
CA THR A 592 -24.89 -33.17 -1.78
C THR A 592 -25.37 -34.43 -2.50
N ALA A 593 -26.60 -34.42 -3.05
CA ALA A 593 -27.15 -35.55 -3.80
C ALA A 593 -26.28 -35.96 -5.00
N SER A 594 -25.63 -35.00 -5.69
CA SER A 594 -24.69 -35.27 -6.80
C SER A 594 -23.44 -36.01 -6.32
N THR A 595 -22.93 -35.64 -5.15
CA THR A 595 -21.66 -36.19 -4.64
C THR A 595 -21.76 -37.59 -4.04
N LEU A 596 -22.97 -38.09 -3.78
CA LEU A 596 -23.18 -39.50 -3.44
C LEU A 596 -23.12 -40.40 -4.70
N LEU A 597 -23.19 -39.82 -5.90
CA LEU A 597 -23.18 -40.51 -7.19
C LEU A 597 -21.81 -40.44 -7.90
N GLU A 598 -21.04 -39.38 -7.68
CA GLU A 598 -19.79 -39.05 -8.41
C GLU A 598 -18.51 -39.77 -7.92
N SER A 599 -18.61 -40.88 -7.18
CA SER A 599 -17.44 -41.68 -6.76
C SER A 599 -16.62 -42.33 -7.89
N THR A 600 -16.81 -41.92 -9.15
CA THR A 600 -16.22 -42.54 -10.34
C THR A 600 -15.74 -41.57 -11.45
N ALA A 601 -15.74 -40.24 -11.28
CA ALA A 601 -15.31 -39.32 -12.35
C ALA A 601 -14.07 -38.48 -11.98
N SER A 602 -13.02 -38.67 -12.79
CA SER A 602 -11.73 -37.96 -12.78
C SER A 602 -11.88 -36.44 -12.89
N ALA A 603 -11.46 -35.69 -11.88
CA ALA A 603 -11.23 -34.25 -11.94
C ALA A 603 -9.72 -33.95 -11.95
N THR A 604 -9.29 -33.09 -12.87
CA THR A 604 -7.91 -32.63 -13.06
C THR A 604 -7.52 -31.51 -12.08
N GLU A 605 -7.85 -31.66 -10.79
CA GLU A 605 -7.49 -30.73 -9.72
C GLU A 605 -6.22 -31.19 -8.99
N ASP A 606 -5.52 -30.26 -8.31
CA ASP A 606 -4.34 -30.60 -7.50
C ASP A 606 -4.78 -31.61 -6.41
N PRO A 607 -4.24 -32.84 -6.40
CA PRO A 607 -4.70 -33.91 -5.50
C PRO A 607 -4.52 -33.56 -4.01
N VAL A 608 -3.69 -32.56 -3.68
CA VAL A 608 -3.47 -32.13 -2.29
C VAL A 608 -4.66 -31.33 -1.75
N ASP A 609 -5.16 -30.32 -2.46
CA ASP A 609 -6.26 -29.46 -1.98
C ASP A 609 -7.58 -30.25 -1.85
N SER A 610 -7.83 -31.17 -2.79
CA SER A 610 -8.98 -32.09 -2.73
C SER A 610 -9.02 -32.96 -1.46
N ARG A 611 -7.87 -33.16 -0.80
CA ARG A 611 -7.74 -34.00 0.39
C ARG A 611 -8.31 -33.33 1.63
N GLU A 612 -8.15 -32.01 1.79
CA GLU A 612 -8.72 -31.27 2.93
C GLU A 612 -10.25 -31.27 2.83
N ASP A 613 -10.80 -31.01 1.63
CA ASP A 613 -12.23 -31.07 1.38
C ASP A 613 -12.81 -32.49 1.57
N GLN A 614 -12.10 -33.52 1.11
CA GLN A 614 -12.47 -34.92 1.33
C GLN A 614 -12.46 -35.25 2.83
N PHE A 615 -11.42 -34.83 3.55
CA PHE A 615 -11.31 -35.01 5.00
C PHE A 615 -12.51 -34.38 5.72
N VAL A 616 -12.81 -33.11 5.45
CA VAL A 616 -13.92 -32.40 6.12
C VAL A 616 -15.23 -33.12 5.85
N ARG A 617 -15.47 -33.58 4.62
CA ARG A 617 -16.69 -34.33 4.27
C ARG A 617 -16.79 -35.69 4.97
N GLU A 618 -15.72 -36.47 4.96
CA GLU A 618 -15.70 -37.77 5.63
C GLU A 618 -15.91 -37.62 7.13
N MET A 619 -15.26 -36.62 7.75
CA MET A 619 -15.43 -36.34 9.17
C MET A 619 -16.85 -35.82 9.47
N PHE A 620 -17.44 -35.01 8.58
CA PHE A 620 -18.82 -34.56 8.73
C PHE A 620 -19.79 -35.75 8.78
N LEU A 621 -19.69 -36.67 7.81
CA LEU A 621 -20.48 -37.91 7.77
C LEU A 621 -20.23 -38.79 8.99
N TYR A 622 -18.98 -38.86 9.45
CA TYR A 622 -18.63 -39.62 10.65
C TYR A 622 -19.29 -39.04 11.90
N CYS A 623 -19.18 -37.74 12.13
CA CYS A 623 -19.87 -37.05 13.23
C CYS A 623 -21.38 -37.29 13.19
N LYS A 624 -21.98 -37.23 11.99
CA LYS A 624 -23.40 -37.52 11.79
C LYS A 624 -23.75 -38.97 12.18
N SER A 625 -22.91 -39.94 11.83
CA SER A 625 -23.07 -41.35 12.25
C SER A 625 -22.99 -41.55 13.76
N LYS A 626 -22.40 -40.60 14.50
CA LYS A 626 -22.31 -40.57 15.96
C LYS A 626 -23.40 -39.70 16.61
N ASN A 627 -24.43 -39.29 15.86
CA ASN A 627 -25.54 -38.45 16.33
C ASN A 627 -25.11 -37.06 16.84
N VAL A 628 -24.02 -36.50 16.31
CA VAL A 628 -23.68 -35.08 16.55
C VAL A 628 -24.70 -34.20 15.82
N PRO A 629 -25.32 -33.20 16.48
CA PRO A 629 -26.22 -32.25 15.82
C PRO A 629 -25.55 -31.53 14.64
N ASP A 630 -26.23 -31.43 13.50
CA ASP A 630 -25.68 -30.89 12.24
C ASP A 630 -25.06 -29.47 12.42
N ASP A 631 -25.60 -28.65 13.30
CA ASP A 631 -25.13 -27.30 13.64
C ASP A 631 -23.88 -27.29 14.54
N GLN A 632 -23.53 -28.42 15.17
CA GLN A 632 -22.34 -28.57 16.01
C GLN A 632 -21.19 -29.31 15.32
N ILE A 633 -21.46 -30.00 14.21
CA ILE A 633 -20.48 -30.89 13.56
C ILE A 633 -19.17 -30.14 13.22
N MET A 634 -19.25 -28.99 12.54
CA MET A 634 -18.05 -28.25 12.13
C MET A 634 -17.24 -27.71 13.30
N GLU A 635 -17.88 -27.39 14.42
CA GLU A 635 -17.18 -27.02 15.65
C GLU A 635 -16.48 -28.23 16.28
N ARG A 636 -17.08 -29.44 16.23
CA ARG A 636 -16.41 -30.68 16.66
C ARG A 636 -15.20 -30.99 15.80
N ILE A 637 -15.31 -30.83 14.47
CA ILE A 637 -14.20 -31.02 13.53
C ILE A 637 -13.06 -30.05 13.85
N ASN A 638 -13.38 -28.80 14.15
CA ASN A 638 -12.38 -27.79 14.52
C ASN A 638 -11.70 -28.12 15.87
N TRP A 639 -12.41 -28.69 16.85
CA TRP A 639 -11.75 -29.17 18.08
C TRP A 639 -10.80 -30.34 17.81
N MET A 640 -11.16 -31.26 16.93
CA MET A 640 -10.29 -32.35 16.48
C MET A 640 -9.04 -31.80 15.78
N GLN A 641 -9.21 -30.77 14.95
CA GLN A 641 -8.10 -30.06 14.29
C GLN A 641 -7.16 -29.43 15.33
N CYS A 642 -7.68 -28.76 16.36
CA CYS A 642 -6.85 -28.21 17.42
C CYS A 642 -6.04 -29.31 18.14
N VAL A 643 -6.65 -30.48 18.41
CA VAL A 643 -5.96 -31.63 19.01
C VAL A 643 -4.86 -32.14 18.09
N PHE A 644 -5.17 -32.35 16.81
CA PHE A 644 -4.16 -32.75 15.83
C PHE A 644 -3.00 -31.77 15.76
N HIS A 645 -3.27 -30.47 15.71
CA HIS A 645 -2.22 -29.45 15.67
C HIS A 645 -1.36 -29.50 16.94
N ASN A 646 -1.99 -29.68 18.10
CA ASN A 646 -1.29 -29.76 19.37
C ASN A 646 -0.38 -31.00 19.46
N GLU A 647 -0.91 -32.17 19.15
CA GLU A 647 -0.23 -33.45 19.37
C GLU A 647 0.73 -33.83 18.23
N CYS A 648 0.41 -33.44 16.99
CA CYS A 648 1.08 -33.95 15.79
C CYS A 648 1.87 -32.91 15.00
N LYS A 649 1.77 -31.63 15.37
CA LYS A 649 2.56 -30.55 14.75
C LYS A 649 3.56 -30.00 15.77
N GLN A 650 3.32 -28.81 16.31
CA GLN A 650 4.30 -28.17 17.22
C GLN A 650 3.66 -27.65 18.51
N GLY A 651 2.45 -28.12 18.85
CA GLY A 651 1.71 -27.59 19.99
C GLY A 651 0.88 -26.37 19.63
N VAL A 652 0.01 -25.97 20.56
CA VAL A 652 -0.69 -24.68 20.50
C VAL A 652 -0.19 -23.79 21.62
N PHE A 653 0.11 -22.53 21.30
CA PHE A 653 0.73 -21.60 22.24
C PHE A 653 -0.13 -20.36 22.42
N ASP A 654 -0.01 -19.73 23.60
CA ASP A 654 -0.55 -18.40 23.81
C ASP A 654 0.26 -17.35 23.03
N TYR A 655 -0.34 -16.21 22.78
CA TYR A 655 0.33 -15.04 22.26
C TYR A 655 1.43 -14.57 23.21
N THR A 656 2.52 -14.05 22.65
CA THR A 656 3.58 -13.42 23.46
C THR A 656 3.04 -12.19 24.19
N THR A 657 3.59 -11.88 25.37
CA THR A 657 3.21 -10.67 26.12
C THR A 657 3.46 -9.38 25.32
N GLU A 658 4.51 -9.35 24.51
CA GLU A 658 4.81 -8.22 23.60
C GLU A 658 3.70 -8.03 22.56
N PHE A 659 3.21 -9.12 21.96
CA PHE A 659 2.11 -9.08 21.01
C PHE A 659 0.79 -8.69 21.69
N GLN A 660 0.45 -9.32 22.83
CA GLN A 660 -0.76 -9.01 23.60
C GLN A 660 -0.80 -7.53 24.00
N SER A 661 0.31 -6.99 24.48
CA SER A 661 0.42 -5.57 24.84
C SER A 661 0.32 -4.66 23.61
N SER A 662 0.96 -5.01 22.50
CA SER A 662 0.96 -4.18 21.29
C SER A 662 -0.38 -4.17 20.57
N PHE A 663 -1.09 -5.29 20.54
CA PHE A 663 -2.40 -5.45 19.91
C PHE A 663 -3.56 -5.35 20.90
N GLY A 664 -3.32 -4.96 22.17
CA GLY A 664 -4.40 -4.85 23.17
C GLY A 664 -5.24 -6.12 23.32
N ILE A 665 -4.65 -7.31 23.16
CA ILE A 665 -5.36 -8.59 23.20
C ILE A 665 -5.45 -9.06 24.64
N GLN A 666 -6.66 -9.36 25.12
CA GLN A 666 -6.91 -9.80 26.50
C GLN A 666 -7.11 -11.31 26.66
N GLY A 667 -6.98 -12.10 25.59
CA GLY A 667 -7.23 -13.54 25.65
C GLY A 667 -6.38 -14.36 24.68
N PRO A 668 -6.20 -15.66 24.98
CA PRO A 668 -5.40 -16.56 24.16
C PRO A 668 -6.05 -16.90 22.82
N PRO A 669 -5.27 -17.46 21.86
CA PRO A 669 -5.79 -18.00 20.62
C PRO A 669 -6.86 -19.07 20.84
N TYR A 670 -7.70 -19.29 19.82
CA TYR A 670 -8.83 -20.22 19.91
C TYR A 670 -8.37 -21.64 20.25
N CYS A 671 -7.43 -22.22 19.50
CA CYS A 671 -7.01 -23.60 19.75
C CYS A 671 -6.29 -23.78 21.10
N TYR A 672 -5.53 -22.78 21.56
CA TYR A 672 -4.95 -22.81 22.92
C TYR A 672 -6.05 -22.92 23.99
N THR A 673 -7.11 -22.12 23.83
CA THR A 673 -8.28 -22.17 24.71
C THR A 673 -8.99 -23.52 24.63
N THR A 674 -9.21 -24.04 23.42
CA THR A 674 -9.88 -25.31 23.18
C THR A 674 -9.13 -26.48 23.81
N ILE A 675 -7.81 -26.56 23.62
CA ILE A 675 -6.98 -27.61 24.23
C ILE A 675 -6.99 -27.51 25.76
N SER A 676 -6.88 -26.31 26.32
CA SER A 676 -6.99 -26.11 27.76
C SER A 676 -8.34 -26.61 28.31
N ARG A 677 -9.44 -26.35 27.57
CA ARG A 677 -10.80 -26.78 27.93
C ARG A 677 -11.04 -28.27 27.77
N LEU A 678 -10.38 -28.92 26.81
CA LEU A 678 -10.42 -30.37 26.65
C LEU A 678 -9.61 -31.06 27.77
N ALA A 679 -8.41 -30.56 28.06
CA ALA A 679 -7.55 -31.08 29.11
C ALA A 679 -8.20 -30.98 30.50
N ASN A 680 -8.87 -29.86 30.80
CA ASN A 680 -9.60 -29.68 32.07
C ASN A 680 -11.03 -30.27 32.06
N ARG A 681 -11.44 -30.94 30.98
CA ARG A 681 -12.74 -31.60 30.81
C ARG A 681 -13.96 -30.66 30.93
N THR A 682 -13.80 -29.36 30.66
CA THR A 682 -14.93 -28.42 30.56
C THR A 682 -15.68 -28.54 29.24
N ILE A 683 -15.03 -29.10 28.21
CA ILE A 683 -15.67 -29.58 26.98
C ILE A 683 -15.19 -30.99 26.67
N SER A 684 -15.93 -31.70 25.81
CA SER A 684 -15.55 -33.00 25.27
C SER A 684 -15.91 -33.05 23.80
N ILE A 685 -15.03 -33.58 22.94
CA ILE A 685 -15.28 -33.74 21.50
C ILE A 685 -16.57 -34.54 21.27
N GLY A 686 -16.79 -35.60 22.04
CA GLY A 686 -18.05 -36.37 21.98
C GLY A 686 -18.24 -37.21 20.71
N VAL A 687 -17.16 -37.53 19.99
CA VAL A 687 -17.19 -38.32 18.74
C VAL A 687 -16.22 -39.49 18.87
N PRO A 688 -16.61 -40.63 19.48
CA PRO A 688 -15.69 -41.73 19.74
C PRO A 688 -15.09 -42.32 18.46
N GLY A 689 -13.77 -42.50 18.41
CA GLY A 689 -13.05 -43.10 17.29
C GLY A 689 -12.73 -42.14 16.14
N TRP A 690 -12.91 -40.83 16.32
CA TRP A 690 -12.61 -39.81 15.32
C TRP A 690 -11.14 -39.83 14.88
N GLU A 691 -10.22 -40.22 15.78
CA GLU A 691 -8.78 -40.31 15.53
C GLU A 691 -8.46 -41.29 14.39
N GLN A 692 -9.24 -42.36 14.26
CA GLN A 692 -9.08 -43.34 13.18
C GLN A 692 -9.51 -42.79 11.82
N VAL A 693 -10.45 -41.85 11.79
CA VAL A 693 -10.84 -41.16 10.55
C VAL A 693 -9.79 -40.11 10.22
N TYR A 694 -9.36 -39.34 11.22
CA TYR A 694 -8.34 -38.29 11.07
C TYR A 694 -7.03 -38.86 10.50
N SER A 695 -6.57 -40.00 11.02
CA SER A 695 -5.33 -40.67 10.61
C SER A 695 -5.32 -41.22 9.18
N LYS A 696 -6.47 -41.34 8.51
CA LYS A 696 -6.54 -41.67 7.06
C LYS A 696 -6.05 -40.49 6.19
N HIS A 697 -6.31 -39.28 6.66
CA HIS A 697 -6.06 -38.05 5.92
C HIS A 697 -4.78 -37.35 6.36
N TYR A 698 -4.43 -37.44 7.64
CA TYR A 698 -3.27 -36.75 8.17
C TYR A 698 -2.42 -37.68 9.01
N THR A 699 -1.13 -37.73 8.69
CA THR A 699 -0.15 -38.52 9.45
C THR A 699 0.43 -37.68 10.57
N CYS A 700 0.41 -38.24 11.78
CA CYS A 700 1.21 -37.75 12.90
C CYS A 700 2.65 -38.23 12.69
N GLN A 701 3.60 -37.34 12.41
CA GLN A 701 5.00 -37.76 12.43
C GLN A 701 5.34 -38.08 13.88
N SER A 702 5.61 -39.35 14.17
CA SER A 702 5.95 -39.83 15.51
C SER A 702 7.34 -39.35 15.90
N THR A 703 7.50 -38.06 16.22
CA THR A 703 8.62 -37.50 17.00
C THR A 703 8.43 -36.00 17.16
N VAL A 704 7.73 -35.59 18.22
CA VAL A 704 8.16 -34.43 18.99
C VAL A 704 8.90 -35.01 20.19
N THR A 705 10.20 -35.25 20.04
CA THR A 705 11.12 -35.54 21.15
C THR A 705 11.49 -34.25 21.87
#